data_AF-A0A2E9LH29-F1
#
_entry.id   AF-A0A2E9LH29-F1
#
_cell.length_a   1.000
_cell.length_b   1.000
_cell.length_c   1.000
_cell.angle_alpha   90.00
_cell.angle_beta   90.00
_cell.angle_gamma   90.00
#
_symmetry.space_group_name_H-M   'P 1'
#
loop_
_entity.id
_entity.type
_entity.pdbx_description
1 polymer ?
#
loop_
_entity_poly.entity_id
_entity_poly.type
_entity_poly.pdbx_seq_one_letter_code
_entity_poly.pdbx_strand_id
1 'polypeptide(L)'
;MISKKISFSLIIILILFSSIQTINAEVKYTREHSEELSHLIDWQEYTPETFEKALKEQKPVFLIVSAPAWCYWCHVYESKDYLYHDNLYPYINEKFIPVVVNSDKRPDLTKKYLEGGWPSTTIFSPDMRRIIGFTGPRDPNELKDYLEQLIIYLKDKEFTSFSFQLNYEEFVPRIPEYNQLNQVETSLLQDIDILFDPIYGGFAPAPIQQWREGQKFPKGFTLNYLLEKYDETDDGKYLEMVKKTFDYHYTDISELETRYHLYDPVEGGFHRYSTKRDWSIPHYEKMLPDQAKLIRAYSHLSKITNDDKVRTVVDNSVSFVINKFLDKNGGFYSSQDAYLEDEYFTLSEKERQKMNSPYIDKTRNIDLNSKMISTFLYMYNIYGDEQYKEISENSLDFLQNNLIGEEGAYYYLDYEQEKPSLTGQSISNSWAILTFLDGYDILKKQEYLTTAREIADYSLDNLYDWNSGGFFERNSKDVEFYAPNERVDLSKPYEENAVFSHGMLRLYLITGELEYLESGLKTLGYLLTKGSRLDEAYYTVKAFQLVEENNLLEIYIRNQDEINNLVEQHQINFSLVELLNIEQSNISLDDAPSLKDEFANIGFLILVLLAFSAGVLSFLSPCCLPILSAYFAHNVSSNKGEILKNTIFFFLGLATVFSIFGMGATLIGSLFRENRLIFTQVAGIIIIIFGLLEMFGKGFSGLNIRLRKNNKTPIGSYLFGTVFAIGWSACIGPILASLLLLSATTGTILKGSALLFIYTLGLGIPLIIISFYFDRIKNKRFWQILHGKIITFKIFGKEINVHSTYFISGIILIVMGVLIFNDYLYRFNQLTLQSTYVQEIIINGEEFLKNLFIR
;
A
#
# COMPACT_ATOMS: atom_id res chain seq x y z
N MET A 1 -68.92 -29.76 1.89
CA MET A 1 -68.13 -30.74 2.69
C MET A 1 -67.06 -31.46 1.84
N ILE A 2 -66.43 -30.78 0.87
CA ILE A 2 -65.31 -31.29 0.08
C ILE A 2 -64.46 -30.06 -0.33
N SER A 3 -63.42 -29.71 0.43
CA SER A 3 -62.29 -28.89 -0.08
C SER A 3 -61.08 -28.80 0.87
N LYS A 4 -60.97 -29.64 1.91
CA LYS A 4 -59.88 -29.52 2.91
C LYS A 4 -58.89 -30.68 2.99
N LYS A 5 -58.85 -31.59 2.02
CA LYS A 5 -57.96 -32.79 2.08
C LYS A 5 -56.88 -32.91 1.00
N ILE A 6 -56.74 -31.96 0.08
CA ILE A 6 -55.74 -32.07 -1.01
C ILE A 6 -54.49 -31.18 -0.79
N SER A 7 -54.52 -30.20 0.13
CA SER A 7 -53.39 -29.28 0.30
C SER A 7 -52.27 -29.81 1.23
N PHE A 8 -52.60 -30.63 2.24
CA PHE A 8 -51.60 -31.02 3.25
C PHE A 8 -50.64 -32.14 2.77
N SER A 9 -51.12 -33.08 1.97
CA SER A 9 -50.28 -34.16 1.43
C SER A 9 -49.34 -33.69 0.33
N LEU A 10 -49.73 -32.69 -0.48
CA LEU A 10 -48.84 -32.11 -1.49
C LEU A 10 -47.74 -31.26 -0.86
N ILE A 11 -48.04 -30.53 0.22
CA ILE A 11 -47.05 -29.73 0.96
C ILE A 11 -46.06 -30.63 1.70
N ILE A 12 -46.51 -31.75 2.29
CA ILE A 12 -45.59 -32.72 2.90
C ILE A 12 -44.74 -33.43 1.84
N ILE A 13 -45.29 -33.73 0.65
CA ILE A 13 -44.49 -34.32 -0.44
C ILE A 13 -43.51 -33.29 -1.01
N LEU A 14 -43.84 -32.00 -1.10
CA LEU A 14 -42.90 -30.94 -1.49
C LEU A 14 -41.83 -30.67 -0.43
N ILE A 15 -42.17 -30.73 0.86
CA ILE A 15 -41.21 -30.60 1.97
C ILE A 15 -40.33 -31.85 2.09
N LEU A 16 -40.85 -33.05 1.78
CA LEU A 16 -40.07 -34.29 1.72
C LEU A 16 -39.23 -34.40 0.45
N PHE A 17 -39.67 -33.82 -0.69
CA PHE A 17 -38.84 -33.70 -1.89
C PHE A 17 -37.78 -32.61 -1.78
N SER A 18 -38.00 -31.56 -0.98
CA SER A 18 -36.97 -30.57 -0.65
C SER A 18 -36.01 -31.01 0.44
N SER A 19 -36.26 -32.13 1.13
CA SER A 19 -35.37 -32.70 2.16
C SER A 19 -34.73 -34.03 1.75
N ILE A 20 -34.89 -34.45 0.49
CA ILE A 20 -34.16 -35.58 -0.12
C ILE A 20 -33.54 -35.13 -1.46
N GLN A 21 -33.08 -33.88 -1.55
CA GLN A 21 -31.83 -33.63 -2.24
C GLN A 21 -30.75 -33.99 -1.24
N THR A 22 -30.20 -35.18 -1.39
CA THR A 22 -28.85 -35.48 -0.91
C THR A 22 -28.00 -34.25 -1.21
N ILE A 23 -27.46 -33.66 -0.15
CA ILE A 23 -26.38 -32.68 -0.15
C ILE A 23 -25.18 -33.39 -0.79
N ASN A 24 -25.20 -33.50 -2.11
CA ASN A 24 -24.00 -33.38 -2.92
C ASN A 24 -24.06 -31.93 -3.42
N ALA A 25 -23.92 -30.97 -2.51
CA ALA A 25 -23.29 -29.73 -2.93
C ALA A 25 -21.91 -30.18 -3.42
N GLU A 26 -21.66 -30.13 -4.73
CA GLU A 26 -20.31 -30.33 -5.23
C GLU A 26 -19.43 -29.33 -4.48
N VAL A 27 -18.58 -29.85 -3.60
CA VAL A 27 -17.60 -29.09 -2.84
C VAL A 27 -16.65 -28.49 -3.88
N LYS A 28 -16.93 -27.26 -4.28
CA LYS A 28 -16.42 -26.69 -5.54
C LYS A 28 -15.08 -25.99 -5.39
N TYR A 29 -14.81 -25.45 -4.20
CA TYR A 29 -13.65 -24.61 -3.93
C TYR A 29 -12.93 -25.12 -2.68
N THR A 30 -12.27 -26.27 -2.81
CA THR A 30 -11.36 -26.80 -1.79
C THR A 30 -10.00 -27.09 -2.36
N ARG A 31 -9.04 -27.23 -1.45
CA ARG A 31 -7.69 -27.70 -1.74
C ARG A 31 -7.70 -29.00 -2.54
N GLU A 32 -8.46 -30.01 -2.11
CA GLU A 32 -8.48 -31.32 -2.78
C GLU A 32 -8.98 -31.21 -4.22
N HIS A 33 -10.03 -30.41 -4.46
CA HIS A 33 -10.55 -30.22 -5.81
C HIS A 33 -9.56 -29.48 -6.71
N SER A 34 -8.88 -28.46 -6.19
CA SER A 34 -7.85 -27.73 -6.93
C SER A 34 -6.66 -28.64 -7.28
N GLU A 35 -6.25 -29.50 -6.34
CA GLU A 35 -5.20 -30.50 -6.52
C GLU A 35 -5.58 -31.53 -7.59
N GLU A 36 -6.83 -32.02 -7.59
CA GLU A 36 -7.35 -32.92 -8.63
C GLU A 36 -7.29 -32.30 -10.03
N LEU A 37 -7.53 -30.99 -10.16
CA LEU A 37 -7.51 -30.30 -11.46
C LEU A 37 -6.12 -29.89 -11.93
N SER A 38 -5.12 -29.88 -11.02
CA SER A 38 -3.78 -29.35 -11.28
C SER A 38 -3.10 -29.92 -12.53
N HIS A 39 -3.35 -31.18 -12.85
CA HIS A 39 -2.78 -31.87 -14.02
C HIS A 39 -3.32 -31.39 -15.38
N LEU A 40 -4.38 -30.56 -15.41
CA LEU A 40 -4.96 -30.05 -16.65
C LEU A 40 -4.14 -28.93 -17.29
N ILE A 41 -3.38 -28.18 -16.48
CA ILE A 41 -2.39 -27.20 -16.96
C ILE A 41 -1.00 -27.82 -16.78
N ASP A 42 -0.14 -27.69 -17.78
CA ASP A 42 1.21 -28.27 -17.78
C ASP A 42 2.19 -27.44 -16.93
N TRP A 43 1.83 -27.18 -15.67
CA TRP A 43 2.56 -26.31 -14.74
C TRP A 43 4.05 -26.69 -14.66
N GLN A 44 4.90 -25.66 -14.81
CA GLN A 44 6.33 -25.76 -14.61
C GLN A 44 6.73 -25.02 -13.33
N GLU A 45 7.83 -25.46 -12.71
CA GLU A 45 8.43 -24.72 -11.61
C GLU A 45 9.22 -23.49 -12.10
N TYR A 46 9.42 -22.53 -11.22
CA TYR A 46 10.25 -21.35 -11.48
C TYR A 46 11.74 -21.73 -11.45
N THR A 47 12.27 -22.18 -12.60
CA THR A 47 13.68 -22.62 -12.75
C THR A 47 14.30 -22.05 -14.03
N PRO A 48 15.64 -22.05 -14.16
CA PRO A 48 16.30 -21.53 -15.36
C PRO A 48 15.83 -22.24 -16.63
N GLU A 49 15.65 -23.56 -16.57
CA GLU A 49 15.24 -24.40 -17.70
C GLU A 49 13.85 -24.01 -18.22
N THR A 50 12.93 -23.66 -17.33
CA THR A 50 11.58 -23.20 -17.69
C THR A 50 11.63 -21.93 -18.53
N PHE A 51 12.52 -20.99 -18.20
CA PHE A 51 12.65 -19.73 -18.93
C PHE A 51 13.48 -19.87 -20.20
N GLU A 52 14.50 -20.73 -20.22
CA GLU A 52 15.20 -21.11 -21.45
C GLU A 52 14.23 -21.74 -22.45
N LYS A 53 13.30 -22.59 -21.97
CA LYS A 53 12.21 -23.14 -22.79
C LYS A 53 11.31 -22.03 -23.35
N ALA A 54 10.91 -21.05 -22.53
CA ALA A 54 10.10 -19.92 -22.97
C ALA A 54 10.77 -19.14 -24.12
N LEU A 55 12.06 -18.81 -23.97
CA LEU A 55 12.83 -18.13 -25.00
C LEU A 55 12.99 -18.98 -26.27
N LYS A 56 13.30 -20.27 -26.12
CA LYS A 56 13.46 -21.19 -27.26
C LYS A 56 12.16 -21.39 -28.05
N GLU A 57 11.02 -21.51 -27.35
CA GLU A 57 9.71 -21.67 -27.98
C GLU A 57 9.09 -20.34 -28.44
N GLN A 58 9.71 -19.21 -28.12
CA GLN A 58 9.15 -17.86 -28.34
C GLN A 58 7.74 -17.71 -27.75
N LYS A 59 7.50 -18.36 -26.60
CA LYS A 59 6.22 -18.30 -25.89
C LYS A 59 6.32 -17.42 -24.65
N PRO A 60 5.33 -16.53 -24.41
CA PRO A 60 5.25 -15.79 -23.15
C PRO A 60 5.05 -16.74 -21.96
N VAL A 61 5.44 -16.27 -20.77
CA VAL A 61 5.26 -17.01 -19.52
C VAL A 61 3.97 -16.55 -18.84
N PHE A 62 3.12 -17.50 -18.45
CA PHE A 62 1.96 -17.26 -17.60
C PHE A 62 2.30 -17.73 -16.19
N LEU A 63 2.71 -16.81 -15.31
CA LEU A 63 3.10 -17.12 -13.94
C LEU A 63 1.95 -16.88 -12.98
N ILE A 64 1.64 -17.85 -12.14
CA ILE A 64 0.72 -17.70 -11.01
C ILE A 64 1.47 -17.79 -9.68
N VAL A 65 1.17 -16.88 -8.77
CA VAL A 65 1.54 -16.95 -7.36
C VAL A 65 0.32 -17.43 -6.58
N SER A 66 0.43 -18.60 -5.97
CA SER A 66 -0.65 -19.28 -5.26
C SER A 66 -0.18 -19.80 -3.90
N ALA A 67 -1.10 -19.88 -2.95
CA ALA A 67 -0.89 -20.47 -1.63
C ALA A 67 -1.81 -21.71 -1.49
N PRO A 68 -1.43 -22.84 -2.12
CA PRO A 68 -2.35 -23.96 -2.33
C PRO A 68 -2.82 -24.63 -1.05
N ALA A 69 -2.08 -24.47 0.06
CA ALA A 69 -2.35 -25.18 1.29
C ALA A 69 -3.51 -24.57 2.10
N TRP A 70 -3.68 -23.24 2.04
CA TRP A 70 -4.60 -22.54 2.93
C TRP A 70 -5.53 -21.53 2.24
N CYS A 71 -5.11 -20.90 1.14
CA CYS A 71 -5.79 -19.75 0.56
C CYS A 71 -7.09 -20.12 -0.16
N TYR A 72 -8.24 -19.70 0.40
CA TYR A 72 -9.54 -19.95 -0.22
C TYR A 72 -9.66 -19.36 -1.64
N TRP A 73 -9.29 -18.10 -1.84
CA TRP A 73 -9.37 -17.44 -3.15
C TRP A 73 -8.47 -18.08 -4.21
N CYS A 74 -7.42 -18.77 -3.76
CA CYS A 74 -6.55 -19.54 -4.63
C CYS A 74 -7.30 -20.77 -5.15
N HIS A 75 -7.99 -21.51 -4.27
CA HIS A 75 -8.85 -22.64 -4.67
C HIS A 75 -10.03 -22.21 -5.56
N VAL A 76 -10.59 -21.02 -5.32
CA VAL A 76 -11.60 -20.43 -6.21
C VAL A 76 -11.01 -20.23 -7.61
N TYR A 77 -9.85 -19.59 -7.72
CA TYR A 77 -9.23 -19.32 -9.01
C TYR A 77 -8.77 -20.60 -9.72
N GLU A 78 -8.30 -21.59 -8.96
CA GLU A 78 -7.86 -22.91 -9.40
C GLU A 78 -9.03 -23.91 -9.52
N SER A 79 -10.21 -23.44 -9.91
CA SER A 79 -11.39 -24.27 -10.16
C SER A 79 -11.81 -24.29 -11.63
N LYS A 80 -12.76 -25.17 -11.97
CA LYS A 80 -13.37 -25.23 -13.32
C LYS A 80 -14.16 -23.99 -13.71
N ASP A 81 -14.51 -23.12 -12.76
CA ASP A 81 -15.19 -21.87 -13.07
C ASP A 81 -14.25 -20.79 -13.57
N TYR A 82 -12.94 -20.96 -13.33
CA TYR A 82 -11.92 -19.95 -13.59
C TYR A 82 -10.77 -20.54 -14.40
N LEU A 83 -9.59 -20.78 -13.81
CA LEU A 83 -8.40 -21.20 -14.55
C LEU A 83 -8.59 -22.49 -15.34
N TYR A 84 -9.26 -23.48 -14.74
CA TYR A 84 -9.49 -24.80 -15.35
C TYR A 84 -10.79 -24.85 -16.15
N HIS A 85 -11.34 -23.71 -16.54
CA HIS A 85 -12.49 -23.67 -17.42
C HIS A 85 -12.12 -24.18 -18.84
N ASP A 86 -12.99 -24.98 -19.45
CA ASP A 86 -12.74 -25.71 -20.71
C ASP A 86 -12.37 -24.82 -21.91
N ASN A 87 -12.69 -23.53 -21.86
CA ASN A 87 -12.34 -22.58 -22.91
C ASN A 87 -10.94 -21.95 -22.75
N LEU A 88 -10.33 -22.03 -21.56
CA LEU A 88 -9.17 -21.24 -21.13
C LEU A 88 -7.92 -22.11 -20.92
N TYR A 89 -7.97 -23.15 -20.08
CA TYR A 89 -6.77 -23.93 -19.78
C TYR A 89 -6.10 -24.55 -21.03
N PRO A 90 -6.83 -25.05 -22.06
CA PRO A 90 -6.18 -25.57 -23.26
C PRO A 90 -5.44 -24.47 -24.01
N TYR A 91 -5.97 -23.24 -23.97
CA TYR A 91 -5.34 -22.08 -24.60
C TYR A 91 -4.05 -21.68 -23.88
N ILE A 92 -4.05 -21.73 -22.54
CA ILE A 92 -2.85 -21.48 -21.72
C ILE A 92 -1.74 -22.48 -22.09
N ASN A 93 -2.04 -23.79 -22.09
CA ASN A 93 -1.06 -24.83 -22.44
C ASN A 93 -0.52 -24.67 -23.88
N GLU A 94 -1.37 -24.24 -24.82
CA GLU A 94 -0.96 -24.10 -26.22
C GLU A 94 -0.06 -22.87 -26.43
N LYS A 95 -0.41 -21.72 -25.84
CA LYS A 95 0.18 -20.42 -26.19
C LYS A 95 1.20 -19.88 -25.20
N PHE A 96 1.24 -20.40 -23.97
CA PHE A 96 2.10 -19.90 -22.89
C PHE A 96 3.00 -21.01 -22.34
N ILE A 97 4.04 -20.62 -21.61
CA ILE A 97 4.71 -21.49 -20.63
C ILE A 97 4.05 -21.22 -19.27
N PRO A 98 3.19 -22.12 -18.76
CA PRO A 98 2.56 -21.95 -17.45
C PRO A 98 3.57 -22.23 -16.33
N VAL A 99 3.70 -21.29 -15.38
CA VAL A 99 4.63 -21.37 -14.25
C VAL A 99 3.86 -21.16 -12.95
N VAL A 100 4.09 -22.03 -11.97
CA VAL A 100 3.47 -21.93 -10.64
C VAL A 100 4.51 -21.58 -9.59
N VAL A 101 4.16 -20.63 -8.72
CA VAL A 101 4.94 -20.24 -7.54
C VAL A 101 4.11 -20.52 -6.31
N ASN A 102 4.57 -21.46 -5.48
CA ASN A 102 3.98 -21.73 -4.17
C ASN A 102 4.48 -20.69 -3.16
N SER A 103 3.58 -19.86 -2.63
CA SER A 103 3.91 -18.78 -1.71
C SER A 103 4.49 -19.23 -0.38
N ASP A 104 4.10 -20.40 0.13
CA ASP A 104 4.61 -20.93 1.40
C ASP A 104 6.05 -21.45 1.26
N LYS A 105 6.48 -21.75 0.04
CA LYS A 105 7.84 -22.22 -0.26
C LYS A 105 8.72 -21.12 -0.86
N ARG A 106 8.15 -20.15 -1.58
CA ARG A 106 8.88 -19.08 -2.30
C ARG A 106 8.43 -17.68 -1.84
N PRO A 107 8.77 -17.25 -0.61
CA PRO A 107 8.43 -15.92 -0.12
C PRO A 107 9.13 -14.83 -0.93
N ASP A 108 10.34 -15.11 -1.42
CA ASP A 108 11.13 -14.25 -2.30
C ASP A 108 10.37 -13.91 -3.59
N LEU A 109 9.84 -14.93 -4.28
CA LEU A 109 9.06 -14.73 -5.49
C LEU A 109 7.69 -14.14 -5.18
N THR A 110 7.11 -14.46 -4.03
CA THR A 110 5.84 -13.87 -3.59
C THR A 110 6.00 -12.37 -3.39
N LYS A 111 7.02 -11.90 -2.67
CA LYS A 111 7.30 -10.45 -2.53
C LYS A 111 7.49 -9.78 -3.89
N LYS A 112 8.13 -10.47 -4.84
CA LYS A 112 8.45 -9.95 -6.18
C LYS A 112 7.25 -9.88 -7.12
N TYR A 113 6.34 -10.86 -7.07
CA TYR A 113 5.29 -11.06 -8.07
C TYR A 113 3.85 -11.01 -7.54
N LEU A 114 3.65 -10.80 -6.23
CA LEU A 114 2.31 -10.63 -5.66
C LEU A 114 1.73 -9.26 -6.04
N GLU A 115 0.58 -9.25 -6.70
CA GLU A 115 -0.09 -8.06 -7.24
C GLU A 115 -1.11 -7.48 -6.24
N GLY A 116 -0.71 -7.37 -4.97
CA GLY A 116 -1.51 -6.81 -3.88
C GLY A 116 -2.38 -7.80 -3.09
N GLY A 117 -2.48 -9.06 -3.53
CA GLY A 117 -3.19 -10.14 -2.82
C GLY A 117 -3.12 -11.48 -3.56
N TRP A 118 -3.51 -12.56 -2.88
CA TRP A 118 -3.56 -13.90 -3.47
C TRP A 118 -4.94 -14.23 -4.05
N PRO A 119 -5.01 -15.05 -5.11
CA PRO A 119 -3.89 -15.42 -5.99
C PRO A 119 -3.47 -14.22 -6.85
N SER A 120 -2.28 -14.29 -7.46
CA SER A 120 -1.79 -13.29 -8.40
C SER A 120 -1.30 -13.93 -9.68
N THR A 121 -1.54 -13.26 -10.82
CA THR A 121 -1.03 -13.68 -12.12
C THR A 121 -0.11 -12.61 -12.67
N THR A 122 1.05 -13.01 -13.17
CA THR A 122 2.00 -12.14 -13.86
C THR A 122 2.35 -12.76 -15.22
N ILE A 123 2.35 -11.95 -16.27
CA ILE A 123 2.69 -12.41 -17.62
C ILE A 123 3.99 -11.76 -18.05
N PHE A 124 4.92 -12.58 -18.55
CA PHE A 124 6.20 -12.14 -19.09
C PHE A 124 6.31 -12.44 -20.58
N SER A 125 7.10 -11.64 -21.30
CA SER A 125 7.58 -11.99 -22.63
C SER A 125 8.55 -13.19 -22.58
N PRO A 126 8.86 -13.82 -23.72
CA PRO A 126 9.81 -14.94 -23.78
C PRO A 126 11.20 -14.64 -23.19
N ASP A 127 11.64 -13.39 -23.23
CA ASP A 127 12.92 -12.92 -22.67
C ASP A 127 12.82 -12.36 -21.24
N MET A 128 11.77 -12.72 -20.50
CA MET A 128 11.55 -12.36 -19.09
C MET A 128 11.27 -10.90 -18.77
N ARG A 129 10.84 -10.10 -19.76
CA ARG A 129 10.30 -8.76 -19.47
C ARG A 129 8.85 -8.86 -19.00
N ARG A 130 8.57 -8.30 -17.82
CA ARG A 130 7.22 -8.25 -17.25
C ARG A 130 6.31 -7.39 -18.13
N ILE A 131 5.17 -7.94 -18.56
CA ILE A 131 4.18 -7.24 -19.40
C ILE A 131 3.03 -6.71 -18.55
N ILE A 132 2.41 -7.57 -17.75
CA ILE A 132 1.29 -7.22 -16.88
C ILE A 132 1.29 -8.11 -15.63
N GLY A 133 0.65 -7.65 -14.56
CA GLY A 133 0.14 -8.53 -13.52
C GLY A 133 -1.17 -8.03 -12.94
N PHE A 134 -1.94 -8.95 -12.36
CA PHE A 134 -3.21 -8.69 -11.69
C PHE A 134 -3.43 -9.66 -10.52
N THR A 135 -4.24 -9.24 -9.55
CA THR A 135 -4.69 -10.07 -8.42
C THR A 135 -6.11 -10.58 -8.61
N GLY A 136 -6.38 -11.74 -8.00
CA GLY A 136 -7.69 -12.36 -7.87
C GLY A 136 -8.17 -13.13 -9.10
N PRO A 137 -9.28 -13.88 -8.95
CA PRO A 137 -9.91 -14.59 -10.06
C PRO A 137 -10.37 -13.67 -11.20
N ARG A 138 -10.31 -14.16 -12.44
CA ARG A 138 -10.78 -13.46 -13.65
C ARG A 138 -11.76 -14.31 -14.42
N ASP A 139 -12.81 -13.69 -14.95
CA ASP A 139 -13.74 -14.39 -15.84
C ASP A 139 -12.96 -15.09 -16.98
N PRO A 140 -13.22 -16.38 -17.25
CA PRO A 140 -12.45 -17.13 -18.24
C PRO A 140 -12.47 -16.54 -19.65
N ASN A 141 -13.60 -15.95 -20.07
CA ASN A 141 -13.72 -15.37 -21.40
C ASN A 141 -12.94 -14.06 -21.49
N GLU A 142 -13.11 -13.18 -20.49
CA GLU A 142 -12.38 -11.90 -20.44
C GLU A 142 -10.86 -12.12 -20.37
N LEU A 143 -10.41 -13.09 -19.55
CA LEU A 143 -9.00 -13.42 -19.45
C LEU A 143 -8.50 -13.98 -20.78
N LYS A 144 -9.23 -14.90 -21.41
CA LYS A 144 -8.84 -15.46 -22.71
C LYS A 144 -8.73 -14.38 -23.79
N ASP A 145 -9.73 -13.51 -23.92
CA ASP A 145 -9.74 -12.43 -24.90
C ASP A 145 -8.53 -11.49 -24.71
N TYR A 146 -8.15 -11.24 -23.46
CA TYR A 146 -6.95 -10.49 -23.13
C TYR A 146 -5.67 -11.23 -23.55
N LEU A 147 -5.55 -12.52 -23.24
CA LEU A 147 -4.39 -13.34 -23.63
C LEU A 147 -4.25 -13.44 -25.16
N GLU A 148 -5.37 -13.51 -25.91
CA GLU A 148 -5.37 -13.49 -27.37
C GLU A 148 -4.81 -12.18 -27.93
N GLN A 149 -5.23 -11.04 -27.39
CA GLN A 149 -4.70 -9.73 -27.78
C GLN A 149 -3.20 -9.60 -27.46
N LEU A 150 -2.76 -10.13 -26.32
CA LEU A 150 -1.36 -10.16 -25.94
C LEU A 150 -0.51 -10.97 -26.94
N ILE A 151 -0.98 -12.15 -27.34
CA ILE A 151 -0.27 -12.98 -28.34
C ILE A 151 -0.17 -12.26 -29.68
N ILE A 152 -1.22 -11.54 -30.09
CA ILE A 152 -1.18 -10.71 -31.31
C ILE A 152 -0.13 -9.61 -31.17
N TYR A 153 -0.07 -8.92 -30.02
CA TYR A 153 0.91 -7.87 -29.75
C TYR A 153 2.36 -8.36 -29.77
N LEU A 154 2.61 -9.58 -29.30
CA LEU A 154 3.96 -10.17 -29.22
C LEU A 154 4.44 -10.76 -30.54
N LYS A 155 3.54 -11.03 -31.50
CA LYS A 155 3.83 -11.78 -32.73
C LYS A 155 4.93 -11.16 -33.60
N ASP A 156 5.00 -9.83 -33.65
CA ASP A 156 5.93 -9.09 -34.51
C ASP A 156 7.22 -8.67 -33.78
N LYS A 157 7.45 -9.18 -32.56
CA LYS A 157 8.63 -8.88 -31.73
C LYS A 157 9.60 -10.05 -31.73
N GLU A 158 10.89 -9.75 -31.84
CA GLU A 158 11.96 -10.75 -31.69
C GLU A 158 12.52 -10.74 -30.26
N PHE A 159 12.68 -11.93 -29.68
CA PHE A 159 13.22 -12.14 -28.35
C PHE A 159 14.42 -13.09 -28.44
N THR A 160 15.65 -12.56 -28.38
CA THR A 160 16.88 -13.33 -28.67
C THR A 160 17.81 -13.53 -27.47
N SER A 161 17.63 -12.76 -26.40
CA SER A 161 18.46 -12.80 -25.20
C SER A 161 17.69 -12.35 -23.98
N PHE A 162 18.02 -12.87 -22.81
CA PHE A 162 17.56 -12.32 -21.54
C PHE A 162 18.19 -10.95 -21.30
N SER A 163 17.37 -9.93 -21.05
CA SER A 163 17.86 -8.61 -20.62
C SER A 163 17.79 -8.53 -19.09
N PHE A 164 18.95 -8.57 -18.43
CA PHE A 164 19.04 -8.36 -16.99
C PHE A 164 19.21 -6.86 -16.69
N GLN A 165 18.34 -6.31 -15.85
CA GLN A 165 18.52 -4.96 -15.30
C GLN A 165 18.92 -5.07 -13.84
N LEU A 166 20.09 -4.51 -13.51
CA LEU A 166 20.53 -4.35 -12.13
C LEU A 166 19.64 -3.32 -11.44
N ASN A 167 18.94 -3.74 -10.39
CA ASN A 167 18.18 -2.84 -9.52
C ASN A 167 19.00 -2.45 -8.27
N TYR A 168 20.28 -2.10 -8.47
CA TYR A 168 21.12 -1.61 -7.37
C TYR A 168 20.87 -0.12 -7.15
N GLU A 169 20.30 0.23 -6.00
CA GLU A 169 20.23 1.62 -5.55
C GLU A 169 21.36 1.86 -4.55
N GLU A 170 22.41 2.57 -4.98
CA GLU A 170 23.46 3.01 -4.06
C GLU A 170 22.86 4.00 -3.05
N PHE A 171 22.95 3.64 -1.78
CA PHE A 171 22.54 4.48 -0.68
C PHE A 171 23.77 4.99 0.06
N VAL A 172 23.76 6.26 0.46
CA VAL A 172 24.83 6.81 1.30
C VAL A 172 24.58 6.32 2.73
N PRO A 173 25.41 5.42 3.29
CA PRO A 173 25.21 4.93 4.66
C PRO A 173 25.14 6.07 5.65
N ARG A 174 24.25 5.97 6.63
CA ARG A 174 24.14 6.97 7.70
C ARG A 174 24.03 6.25 9.04
N ILE A 175 24.67 6.82 10.04
CA ILE A 175 24.45 6.44 11.44
C ILE A 175 23.27 7.28 11.94
N PRO A 176 22.28 6.67 12.63
CA PRO A 176 21.14 7.41 13.16
C PRO A 176 21.58 8.44 14.22
N GLU A 177 20.91 9.58 14.26
CA GLU A 177 21.08 10.60 15.31
C GLU A 177 20.08 10.39 16.46
N TYR A 178 20.44 10.76 17.70
CA TYR A 178 19.56 10.65 18.87
C TYR A 178 18.19 11.33 18.70
N ASN A 179 18.15 12.47 18.01
CA ASN A 179 16.90 13.20 17.72
C ASN A 179 15.95 12.42 16.79
N GLN A 180 16.48 11.56 15.91
CA GLN A 180 15.72 10.75 14.96
C GLN A 180 15.10 9.53 15.65
N LEU A 181 15.74 9.00 16.70
CA LEU A 181 15.21 7.89 17.51
C LEU A 181 13.82 8.22 18.05
N ASN A 182 13.73 9.35 18.74
CA ASN A 182 12.48 9.85 19.32
C ASN A 182 11.43 10.16 18.24
N GLN A 183 11.86 10.60 17.05
CA GLN A 183 10.96 10.87 15.94
C GLN A 183 10.31 9.60 15.38
N VAL A 184 11.06 8.49 15.30
CA VAL A 184 10.50 7.22 14.80
C VAL A 184 9.45 6.70 15.76
N GLU A 185 9.74 6.69 17.05
CA GLU A 185 8.79 6.25 18.06
C GLU A 185 7.53 7.14 18.07
N THR A 186 7.74 8.46 18.05
CA THR A 186 6.64 9.44 17.97
C THR A 186 5.82 9.24 16.70
N SER A 187 6.46 8.99 15.56
CA SER A 187 5.79 8.74 14.28
C SER A 187 4.97 7.46 14.32
N LEU A 188 5.48 6.39 14.93
CA LEU A 188 4.73 5.14 15.09
C LEU A 188 3.49 5.35 15.97
N LEU A 189 3.63 6.04 17.10
CA LEU A 189 2.51 6.34 17.98
C LEU A 189 1.46 7.23 17.30
N GLN A 190 1.90 8.20 16.48
CA GLN A 190 0.99 9.00 15.65
C GLN A 190 0.26 8.15 14.60
N ASP A 191 0.96 7.24 13.92
CA ASP A 191 0.34 6.34 12.96
C ASP A 191 -0.66 5.39 13.65
N ILE A 192 -0.33 4.87 14.84
CA ILE A 192 -1.26 4.11 15.68
C ILE A 192 -2.51 4.93 15.97
N ASP A 193 -2.36 6.17 16.43
CA ASP A 193 -3.50 7.06 16.76
C ASP A 193 -4.38 7.36 15.53
N ILE A 194 -3.77 7.53 14.36
CA ILE A 194 -4.47 7.83 13.11
C ILE A 194 -5.20 6.59 12.57
N LEU A 195 -4.57 5.42 12.66
CA LEU A 195 -5.06 4.18 12.03
C LEU A 195 -5.94 3.34 12.96
N PHE A 196 -5.91 3.60 14.27
CA PHE A 196 -6.73 2.89 15.24
C PHE A 196 -8.22 3.17 15.02
N ASP A 197 -9.03 2.11 15.07
CA ASP A 197 -10.48 2.22 14.98
C ASP A 197 -11.10 2.36 16.37
N PRO A 198 -11.58 3.55 16.77
CA PRO A 198 -12.14 3.75 18.10
C PRO A 198 -13.48 3.02 18.32
N ILE A 199 -14.15 2.56 17.26
CA ILE A 199 -15.46 1.90 17.36
C ILE A 199 -15.28 0.40 17.56
N TYR A 200 -14.47 -0.22 16.70
CA TYR A 200 -14.33 -1.68 16.59
C TYR A 200 -12.95 -2.22 16.99
N GLY A 201 -12.04 -1.35 17.44
CA GLY A 201 -10.67 -1.75 17.75
C GLY A 201 -9.84 -2.16 16.53
N GLY A 202 -8.56 -2.38 16.78
CA GLY A 202 -7.51 -2.65 15.82
C GLY A 202 -7.32 -1.56 14.77
N PHE A 203 -6.66 -1.90 13.67
CA PHE A 203 -6.11 -0.91 12.74
C PHE A 203 -6.63 -1.12 11.32
N ALA A 204 -7.06 -0.04 10.67
CA ALA A 204 -7.53 -0.06 9.28
C ALA A 204 -6.58 0.74 8.37
N PRO A 205 -6.29 0.28 7.13
CA PRO A 205 -5.49 1.07 6.20
C PRO A 205 -6.20 2.36 5.82
N ALA A 206 -5.51 3.50 5.89
CA ALA A 206 -6.00 4.79 5.42
C ALA A 206 -5.36 5.19 4.07
N PRO A 207 -6.13 5.72 3.10
CA PRO A 207 -7.59 5.77 3.07
C PRO A 207 -8.17 4.40 2.71
N ILE A 208 -9.36 4.13 3.25
CA ILE A 208 -10.18 2.98 2.93
C ILE A 208 -10.46 3.02 1.41
N GLN A 209 -9.72 2.23 0.64
CA GLN A 209 -9.93 2.06 -0.80
C GLN A 209 -11.23 1.25 -1.00
N GLN A 210 -12.03 1.57 -2.03
CA GLN A 210 -13.38 1.01 -2.26
C GLN A 210 -13.47 -0.53 -2.31
N TRP A 211 -12.38 -1.25 -2.57
CA TRP A 211 -12.35 -2.73 -2.54
C TRP A 211 -11.96 -3.33 -1.18
N ARG A 212 -11.49 -2.48 -0.25
CA ARG A 212 -11.04 -2.81 1.12
C ARG A 212 -11.87 -2.07 2.17
N GLU A 213 -13.15 -1.79 1.87
CA GLU A 213 -14.10 -1.21 2.85
C GLU A 213 -14.38 -2.22 3.98
N GLY A 214 -13.44 -2.31 4.90
CA GLY A 214 -13.58 -3.05 6.15
C GLY A 214 -12.53 -4.11 6.43
N GLN A 215 -11.68 -4.50 5.46
CA GLN A 215 -10.67 -5.54 5.73
C GLN A 215 -9.70 -5.11 6.84
N LYS A 216 -9.50 -5.98 7.83
CA LYS A 216 -8.61 -5.73 8.97
C LYS A 216 -7.75 -6.95 9.31
N PHE A 217 -6.48 -6.68 9.59
CA PHE A 217 -5.50 -7.64 10.07
C PHE A 217 -5.16 -7.35 11.54
N PRO A 218 -4.96 -8.36 12.39
CA PRO A 218 -4.92 -8.23 13.86
C PRO A 218 -3.69 -7.52 14.46
N LYS A 219 -2.67 -7.16 13.65
CA LYS A 219 -1.46 -6.38 14.03
C LYS A 219 -0.90 -6.70 15.43
N GLY A 220 -0.60 -7.97 15.67
CA GLY A 220 -0.29 -8.47 17.01
C GLY A 220 0.98 -7.89 17.63
N PHE A 221 2.03 -7.58 16.85
CA PHE A 221 3.21 -6.90 17.40
C PHE A 221 2.90 -5.46 17.82
N THR A 222 2.08 -4.75 17.05
CA THR A 222 1.60 -3.42 17.44
C THR A 222 0.80 -3.47 18.73
N LEU A 223 -0.09 -4.47 18.90
CA LEU A 223 -0.83 -4.67 20.14
C LEU A 223 0.10 -4.95 21.33
N ASN A 224 1.10 -5.81 21.15
CA ASN A 224 2.09 -6.08 22.20
C ASN A 224 2.91 -4.83 22.55
N TYR A 225 3.31 -4.05 21.56
CA TYR A 225 4.03 -2.79 21.76
C TYR A 225 3.22 -1.76 22.56
N LEU A 226 1.90 -1.67 22.33
CA LEU A 226 1.02 -0.82 23.12
C LEU A 226 0.98 -1.24 24.60
N LEU A 227 1.03 -2.54 24.88
CA LEU A 227 1.11 -3.03 26.27
C LEU A 227 2.46 -2.73 26.91
N GLU A 228 3.56 -2.86 26.17
CA GLU A 228 4.89 -2.43 26.63
C GLU A 228 4.90 -0.92 26.95
N LYS A 229 4.26 -0.10 26.12
CA LYS A 229 4.08 1.33 26.40
C LYS A 229 3.21 1.61 27.60
N TYR A 230 2.18 0.79 27.84
CA TYR A 230 1.41 0.87 29.07
C TYR A 230 2.27 0.56 30.30
N ASP A 231 3.08 -0.50 30.27
CA ASP A 231 3.98 -0.85 31.36
C ASP A 231 5.01 0.26 31.65
N GLU A 232 5.53 0.92 30.60
CA GLU A 232 6.50 2.01 30.72
C GLU A 232 5.90 3.31 31.28
N THR A 233 4.66 3.64 30.90
CA THR A 233 4.08 4.99 31.09
C THR A 233 2.88 5.06 32.03
N ASP A 234 2.22 3.93 32.30
CA ASP A 234 0.91 3.80 32.96
C ASP A 234 -0.20 4.63 32.28
N ASP A 235 -0.04 4.98 31.00
CA ASP A 235 -1.09 5.66 30.22
C ASP A 235 -2.17 4.66 29.78
N GLY A 236 -3.30 4.69 30.49
CA GLY A 236 -4.44 3.80 30.26
C GLY A 236 -5.01 3.83 28.84
N LYS A 237 -4.70 4.84 28.01
CA LYS A 237 -5.07 4.89 26.60
C LYS A 237 -4.56 3.66 25.84
N TYR A 238 -3.31 3.26 26.06
CA TYR A 238 -2.71 2.14 25.33
C TYR A 238 -3.37 0.81 25.72
N LEU A 239 -3.61 0.61 27.01
CA LEU A 239 -4.35 -0.56 27.50
C LEU A 239 -5.78 -0.60 26.94
N GLU A 240 -6.48 0.54 26.88
CA GLU A 240 -7.83 0.63 26.33
C GLU A 240 -7.88 0.22 24.85
N MET A 241 -6.92 0.66 24.03
CA MET A 241 -6.83 0.27 22.61
C MET A 241 -6.73 -1.26 22.45
N VAL A 242 -5.90 -1.91 23.26
CA VAL A 242 -5.69 -3.36 23.17
C VAL A 242 -6.91 -4.12 23.68
N LYS A 243 -7.50 -3.71 24.82
CA LYS A 243 -8.74 -4.31 25.34
C LYS A 243 -9.89 -4.20 24.33
N LYS A 244 -10.07 -3.02 23.74
CA LYS A 244 -11.08 -2.77 22.71
C LYS A 244 -10.88 -3.70 21.51
N THR A 245 -9.65 -3.88 21.07
CA THR A 245 -9.32 -4.78 19.95
C THR A 245 -9.62 -6.23 20.32
N PHE A 246 -9.20 -6.69 21.51
CA PHE A 246 -9.49 -8.03 22.01
C PHE A 246 -11.00 -8.31 22.05
N ASP A 247 -11.80 -7.38 22.55
CA ASP A 247 -13.25 -7.56 22.68
C ASP A 247 -13.95 -7.80 21.34
N TYR A 248 -13.44 -7.24 20.23
CA TYR A 248 -13.97 -7.49 18.89
C TYR A 248 -13.26 -8.62 18.13
N HIS A 249 -12.07 -9.04 18.55
CA HIS A 249 -11.51 -10.31 18.05
C HIS A 249 -12.24 -11.51 18.64
N TYR A 250 -12.79 -11.39 19.85
CA TYR A 250 -13.46 -12.48 20.55
C TYR A 250 -14.80 -12.85 19.92
N THR A 251 -14.97 -14.13 19.62
CA THR A 251 -16.27 -14.73 19.27
C THR A 251 -16.88 -15.39 20.49
N ASP A 252 -18.14 -15.09 20.81
CA ASP A 252 -18.89 -15.85 21.80
C ASP A 252 -19.41 -17.15 21.18
N ILE A 253 -19.28 -18.27 21.89
CA ILE A 253 -19.71 -19.58 21.38
C ILE A 253 -21.23 -19.65 21.11
N SER A 254 -22.03 -18.81 21.77
CA SER A 254 -23.47 -18.68 21.50
C SER A 254 -23.79 -17.86 20.25
N GLU A 255 -22.81 -17.14 19.69
CA GLU A 255 -22.95 -16.30 18.51
C GLU A 255 -22.33 -16.92 17.24
N LEU A 256 -21.96 -18.21 17.25
CA LEU A 256 -21.32 -18.90 16.10
C LEU A 256 -22.02 -18.68 14.75
N GLU A 257 -23.36 -18.72 14.72
CA GLU A 257 -24.16 -18.54 13.50
C GLU A 257 -24.52 -17.08 13.19
N THR A 258 -24.26 -16.15 14.11
CA THR A 258 -24.81 -14.78 14.03
C THR A 258 -23.76 -13.68 14.05
N ARG A 259 -22.65 -13.88 14.77
CA ARG A 259 -21.56 -12.91 14.90
C ARG A 259 -20.23 -13.61 15.15
N TYR A 260 -19.72 -14.25 14.10
CA TYR A 260 -18.42 -14.89 14.12
C TYR A 260 -17.30 -13.86 13.89
N HIS A 261 -16.35 -13.78 14.82
CA HIS A 261 -15.20 -12.88 14.81
C HIS A 261 -13.88 -13.64 14.59
N LEU A 262 -12.73 -13.06 14.95
CA LEU A 262 -11.41 -13.63 14.61
C LEU A 262 -11.03 -14.86 15.44
N TYR A 263 -11.42 -14.92 16.71
CA TYR A 263 -11.13 -16.05 17.58
C TYR A 263 -12.11 -17.19 17.33
N ASP A 264 -11.62 -18.42 17.20
CA ASP A 264 -12.45 -19.62 17.10
C ASP A 264 -12.78 -20.18 18.50
N PRO A 265 -14.02 -20.07 18.99
CA PRO A 265 -14.35 -20.46 20.34
C PRO A 265 -14.52 -21.98 20.50
N VAL A 266 -14.51 -22.75 19.40
CA VAL A 266 -14.67 -24.21 19.41
C VAL A 266 -13.32 -24.91 19.49
N GLU A 267 -12.40 -24.59 18.58
CA GLU A 267 -11.08 -25.24 18.53
C GLU A 267 -9.96 -24.40 19.15
N GLY A 268 -10.22 -23.12 19.46
CA GLY A 268 -9.20 -22.15 19.83
C GLY A 268 -8.44 -21.60 18.61
N GLY A 269 -7.53 -20.67 18.89
CA GLY A 269 -6.74 -19.99 17.88
C GLY A 269 -7.50 -18.88 17.15
N PHE A 270 -6.77 -18.15 16.32
CA PHE A 270 -7.26 -16.99 15.58
C PHE A 270 -7.22 -17.21 14.08
N HIS A 271 -8.22 -16.72 13.38
CA HIS A 271 -8.22 -16.64 11.93
C HIS A 271 -7.28 -15.53 11.45
N ARG A 272 -6.93 -15.55 10.17
CA ARG A 272 -5.91 -14.68 9.58
C ARG A 272 -6.31 -13.21 9.57
N TYR A 273 -7.51 -12.91 9.07
CA TYR A 273 -8.00 -11.53 8.96
C TYR A 273 -9.53 -11.47 8.81
N SER A 274 -10.10 -10.30 8.99
CA SER A 274 -11.53 -10.04 8.78
C SER A 274 -11.81 -9.34 7.46
N THR A 275 -12.90 -9.71 6.79
CA THR A 275 -13.40 -8.96 5.61
C THR A 275 -14.13 -7.67 5.98
N LYS A 276 -14.63 -7.56 7.22
CA LYS A 276 -15.42 -6.42 7.71
C LYS A 276 -14.72 -5.65 8.81
N ARG A 277 -15.06 -4.35 8.88
CA ARG A 277 -14.48 -3.38 9.82
C ARG A 277 -14.72 -3.77 11.28
N ASP A 278 -15.84 -4.42 11.56
CA ASP A 278 -16.26 -4.87 12.87
C ASP A 278 -15.72 -6.25 13.26
N TRP A 279 -14.74 -6.76 12.50
CA TRP A 279 -14.14 -8.09 12.67
C TRP A 279 -15.06 -9.27 12.34
N SER A 280 -16.25 -9.03 11.78
CA SER A 280 -17.13 -10.10 11.34
C SER A 280 -16.70 -10.71 9.99
N ILE A 281 -17.05 -11.98 9.78
CA ILE A 281 -16.75 -12.74 8.54
C ILE A 281 -15.23 -12.80 8.32
N PRO A 282 -14.52 -13.56 9.18
CA PRO A 282 -13.10 -13.80 8.99
C PRO A 282 -12.85 -14.63 7.73
N HIS A 283 -11.64 -14.51 7.20
CA HIS A 283 -11.09 -15.54 6.34
C HIS A 283 -10.49 -16.62 7.23
N TYR A 284 -11.05 -17.84 7.11
CA TYR A 284 -11.00 -18.85 8.15
C TYR A 284 -9.66 -19.59 8.27
N GLU A 285 -8.68 -19.29 7.42
CA GLU A 285 -7.34 -19.83 7.56
C GLU A 285 -6.72 -19.45 8.90
N LYS A 286 -5.96 -20.38 9.49
CA LYS A 286 -5.17 -20.09 10.69
C LYS A 286 -3.70 -20.20 10.34
N MET A 287 -2.97 -19.10 10.47
CA MET A 287 -1.53 -19.05 10.17
C MET A 287 -0.73 -19.07 11.47
N LEU A 288 0.36 -19.85 11.51
CA LEU A 288 1.31 -19.87 12.63
C LEU A 288 1.80 -18.47 13.07
N PRO A 289 2.19 -17.53 12.17
CA PRO A 289 2.65 -16.21 12.58
C PRO A 289 1.55 -15.36 13.23
N ASP A 290 0.29 -15.50 12.80
CA ASP A 290 -0.83 -14.78 13.43
C ASP A 290 -1.09 -15.32 14.83
N GLN A 291 -1.01 -16.65 15.01
CA GLN A 291 -1.07 -17.27 16.34
C GLN A 291 0.04 -16.74 17.23
N ALA A 292 1.29 -16.76 16.76
CA ALA A 292 2.45 -16.34 17.53
C ALA A 292 2.32 -14.89 18.03
N LYS A 293 1.95 -13.97 17.13
CA LYS A 293 1.83 -12.54 17.44
C LYS A 293 0.65 -12.25 18.39
N LEU A 294 -0.51 -12.87 18.18
CA LEU A 294 -1.70 -12.64 19.01
C LEU A 294 -1.61 -13.32 20.38
N ILE A 295 -1.09 -14.55 20.45
CA ILE A 295 -0.86 -15.25 21.73
C ILE A 295 0.10 -14.43 22.59
N ARG A 296 1.18 -13.89 22.01
CA ARG A 296 2.11 -13.01 22.73
C ARG A 296 1.40 -11.79 23.31
N ALA A 297 0.69 -11.04 22.46
CA ALA A 297 -0.01 -9.82 22.88
C ALA A 297 -1.09 -10.10 23.95
N TYR A 298 -1.86 -11.17 23.81
CA TYR A 298 -2.94 -11.47 24.77
C TYR A 298 -2.47 -12.18 26.03
N SER A 299 -1.33 -12.89 25.99
CA SER A 299 -0.66 -13.35 27.22
C SER A 299 -0.21 -12.16 28.06
N HIS A 300 0.35 -11.13 27.41
CA HIS A 300 0.71 -9.88 28.05
C HIS A 300 -0.53 -9.16 28.63
N LEU A 301 -1.61 -9.04 27.85
CA LEU A 301 -2.87 -8.45 28.32
C LEU A 301 -3.46 -9.21 29.52
N SER A 302 -3.43 -10.55 29.48
CA SER A 302 -3.89 -11.41 30.57
C SER A 302 -3.12 -11.16 31.86
N LYS A 303 -1.80 -10.95 31.77
CA LYS A 303 -0.93 -10.65 32.91
C LYS A 303 -1.26 -9.30 33.55
N ILE A 304 -1.50 -8.27 32.74
CA ILE A 304 -1.83 -6.91 33.21
C ILE A 304 -3.24 -6.89 33.85
N THR A 305 -4.23 -7.47 33.19
CA THR A 305 -5.65 -7.30 33.57
C THR A 305 -6.16 -8.35 34.55
N ASN A 306 -5.54 -9.53 34.63
CA ASN A 306 -6.08 -10.72 35.30
C ASN A 306 -7.52 -11.07 34.87
N ASP A 307 -7.89 -10.78 33.62
CA ASP A 307 -9.20 -11.10 33.06
C ASP A 307 -9.28 -12.59 32.67
N ASP A 308 -10.20 -13.33 33.29
CA ASP A 308 -10.41 -14.76 33.05
C ASP A 308 -10.84 -15.06 31.61
N LYS A 309 -11.54 -14.13 30.93
CA LYS A 309 -11.90 -14.27 29.51
C LYS A 309 -10.65 -14.23 28.63
N VAL A 310 -9.75 -13.27 28.88
CA VAL A 310 -8.48 -13.16 28.14
C VAL A 310 -7.62 -14.39 28.39
N ARG A 311 -7.52 -14.83 29.65
CA ARG A 311 -6.78 -16.06 30.00
C ARG A 311 -7.32 -17.28 29.27
N THR A 312 -8.64 -17.48 29.27
CA THR A 312 -9.27 -18.62 28.57
C THR A 312 -8.97 -18.61 27.07
N VAL A 313 -9.01 -17.44 26.42
CA VAL A 313 -8.67 -17.30 25.00
C VAL A 313 -7.20 -17.65 24.74
N VAL A 314 -6.29 -17.21 25.60
CA VAL A 314 -4.86 -17.55 25.51
C VAL A 314 -4.67 -19.06 25.67
N ASP A 315 -5.20 -19.66 26.73
CA ASP A 315 -5.03 -21.09 27.05
C ASP A 315 -5.58 -21.98 25.92
N ASN A 316 -6.75 -21.64 25.37
CA ASN A 316 -7.34 -22.37 24.26
C ASN A 316 -6.55 -22.19 22.96
N SER A 317 -6.02 -21.00 22.70
CA SER A 317 -5.20 -20.74 21.50
C SER A 317 -3.85 -21.45 21.57
N VAL A 318 -3.23 -21.49 22.76
CA VAL A 318 -2.02 -22.27 23.01
C VAL A 318 -2.30 -23.76 22.85
N SER A 319 -3.42 -24.24 23.40
CA SER A 319 -3.87 -25.62 23.23
C SER A 319 -4.10 -25.98 21.76
N PHE A 320 -4.68 -25.07 20.97
CA PHE A 320 -4.81 -25.25 19.52
C PHE A 320 -3.44 -25.44 18.86
N VAL A 321 -2.47 -24.55 19.12
CA VAL A 321 -1.12 -24.64 18.54
C VAL A 321 -0.43 -25.94 18.94
N ILE A 322 -0.47 -26.31 20.23
CA ILE A 322 0.16 -27.56 20.71
C ILE A 322 -0.49 -28.79 20.07
N ASN A 323 -1.81 -28.82 19.92
CA ASN A 323 -2.51 -29.99 19.42
C ASN A 323 -2.51 -30.12 17.89
N LYS A 324 -2.43 -28.99 17.16
CA LYS A 324 -2.60 -28.96 15.70
C LYS A 324 -1.33 -28.59 14.94
N PHE A 325 -0.49 -27.71 15.49
CA PHE A 325 0.67 -27.18 14.79
C PHE A 325 2.00 -27.71 15.32
N LEU A 326 2.11 -28.11 16.58
CA LEU A 326 3.36 -28.66 17.10
C LEU A 326 3.67 -30.02 16.45
N ASP A 327 4.85 -30.13 15.85
CA ASP A 327 5.40 -31.42 15.43
C ASP A 327 6.00 -32.12 16.66
N LYS A 328 5.64 -33.39 16.85
CA LYS A 328 6.19 -34.25 17.92
C LYS A 328 7.70 -34.43 17.82
N ASN A 329 8.29 -34.20 16.64
CA ASN A 329 9.73 -34.27 16.40
C ASN A 329 10.43 -32.91 16.64
N GLY A 330 9.68 -31.86 17.01
CA GLY A 330 10.18 -30.50 17.20
C GLY A 330 9.78 -29.56 16.05
N GLY A 331 9.59 -28.29 16.37
CA GLY A 331 9.11 -27.28 15.42
C GLY A 331 7.58 -27.32 15.22
N PHE A 332 7.11 -26.46 14.33
CA PHE A 332 5.71 -26.15 14.11
C PHE A 332 5.37 -26.16 12.62
N TYR A 333 4.18 -26.67 12.30
CA TYR A 333 3.52 -26.62 11.00
C TYR A 333 3.05 -25.20 10.66
N SER A 334 2.99 -24.88 9.38
CA SER A 334 2.89 -23.50 8.87
C SER A 334 1.48 -22.91 8.99
N SER A 335 0.45 -23.68 8.65
CA SER A 335 -0.91 -23.16 8.43
C SER A 335 -2.00 -24.23 8.47
N GLN A 336 -3.24 -23.76 8.63
CA GLN A 336 -4.48 -24.51 8.48
C GLN A 336 -5.35 -23.90 7.38
N ASP A 337 -5.95 -24.75 6.56
CA ASP A 337 -6.88 -24.39 5.49
C ASP A 337 -8.19 -23.74 6.02
N ALA A 338 -8.80 -22.88 5.18
CA ALA A 338 -10.12 -22.29 5.38
C ALA A 338 -11.28 -23.26 5.09
N TYR A 339 -11.00 -24.51 4.71
CA TYR A 339 -11.91 -25.65 4.49
C TYR A 339 -13.42 -25.36 4.64
N LEU A 340 -14.12 -25.22 3.50
CA LEU A 340 -15.56 -24.95 3.38
C LEU A 340 -16.06 -23.63 4.03
N GLU A 341 -15.15 -22.76 4.47
CA GLU A 341 -15.42 -21.47 5.12
C GLU A 341 -16.55 -21.55 6.16
N ASP A 342 -17.61 -20.76 5.98
CA ASP A 342 -18.74 -20.67 6.89
C ASP A 342 -19.38 -22.04 7.17
N GLU A 343 -19.40 -22.97 6.20
CA GLU A 343 -20.07 -24.26 6.32
C GLU A 343 -19.40 -25.19 7.35
N TYR A 344 -18.09 -25.01 7.62
CA TYR A 344 -17.40 -25.75 8.68
C TYR A 344 -17.30 -24.92 9.96
N PHE A 345 -16.86 -23.66 9.88
CA PHE A 345 -16.47 -22.91 11.07
C PHE A 345 -17.65 -22.34 11.87
N THR A 346 -18.84 -22.21 11.27
CA THR A 346 -20.05 -21.83 12.03
C THR A 346 -20.69 -23.00 12.78
N LEU A 347 -20.23 -24.24 12.55
CA LEU A 347 -20.76 -25.44 13.19
C LEU A 347 -20.32 -25.60 14.65
N SER A 348 -21.18 -26.25 15.44
CA SER A 348 -20.83 -26.66 16.80
C SER A 348 -19.77 -27.77 16.82
N GLU A 349 -19.10 -27.95 17.97
CA GLU A 349 -18.08 -28.99 18.16
C GLU A 349 -18.56 -30.39 17.73
N LYS A 350 -19.78 -30.76 18.11
CA LYS A 350 -20.37 -32.06 17.79
C LYS A 350 -20.66 -32.26 16.31
N GLU A 351 -20.81 -31.17 15.56
CA GLU A 351 -21.06 -31.19 14.12
C GLU A 351 -19.73 -31.22 13.37
N ARG A 352 -18.74 -30.42 13.79
CA ARG A 352 -17.36 -30.48 13.25
C ARG A 352 -16.75 -31.87 13.39
N GLN A 353 -17.01 -32.59 14.50
CA GLN A 353 -16.56 -33.98 14.70
C GLN A 353 -17.13 -34.99 13.70
N LYS A 354 -18.20 -34.64 12.97
CA LYS A 354 -18.80 -35.48 11.91
C LYS A 354 -18.24 -35.17 10.52
N MET A 355 -17.44 -34.12 10.40
CA MET A 355 -16.83 -33.68 9.15
C MET A 355 -15.33 -34.01 9.15
N ASN A 356 -14.72 -33.95 7.96
CA ASN A 356 -13.28 -33.94 7.87
C ASN A 356 -12.76 -32.64 8.50
N SER A 357 -11.64 -32.74 9.23
CA SER A 357 -10.97 -31.55 9.75
C SER A 357 -10.25 -30.80 8.63
N PRO A 358 -10.11 -29.47 8.74
CA PRO A 358 -9.32 -28.67 7.82
C PRO A 358 -7.89 -29.21 7.70
N TYR A 359 -7.35 -29.13 6.48
CA TYR A 359 -5.99 -29.57 6.19
C TYR A 359 -4.97 -28.71 6.97
N ILE A 360 -3.88 -29.35 7.41
CA ILE A 360 -2.75 -28.70 8.08
C ILE A 360 -1.53 -28.85 7.17
N ASP A 361 -0.96 -27.72 6.74
CA ASP A 361 0.30 -27.73 6.00
C ASP A 361 1.46 -27.97 6.96
N LYS A 362 2.09 -29.13 6.79
CA LYS A 362 3.16 -29.60 7.67
C LYS A 362 4.54 -29.07 7.30
N THR A 363 4.63 -28.15 6.35
CA THR A 363 5.87 -27.45 6.04
C THR A 363 6.38 -26.72 7.29
N ARG A 364 7.67 -26.88 7.60
CA ARG A 364 8.31 -26.19 8.73
C ARG A 364 9.14 -25.03 8.18
N ASN A 365 8.56 -23.83 8.18
CA ASN A 365 9.24 -22.60 7.77
C ASN A 365 9.98 -21.99 8.95
N ILE A 366 11.25 -21.63 8.76
CA ILE A 366 12.10 -21.13 9.85
C ILE A 366 11.57 -19.81 10.41
N ASP A 367 11.09 -18.90 9.57
CA ASP A 367 10.66 -17.57 10.02
C ASP A 367 9.35 -17.62 10.82
N LEU A 368 8.44 -18.53 10.46
CA LEU A 368 7.17 -18.75 11.18
C LEU A 368 7.42 -19.47 12.51
N ASN A 369 8.30 -20.48 12.48
CA ASN A 369 8.76 -21.19 13.67
C ASN A 369 9.46 -20.25 14.64
N SER A 370 10.37 -19.42 14.15
CA SER A 370 11.07 -18.39 14.93
C SER A 370 10.11 -17.53 15.74
N LYS A 371 9.08 -16.97 15.09
CA LYS A 371 8.06 -16.15 15.76
C LYS A 371 7.34 -16.94 16.85
N MET A 372 6.95 -18.19 16.59
CA MET A 372 6.23 -19.01 17.57
C MET A 372 7.13 -19.42 18.75
N ILE A 373 8.35 -19.87 18.49
CA ILE A 373 9.34 -20.23 19.52
C ILE A 373 9.62 -19.01 20.41
N SER A 374 9.87 -17.84 19.84
CA SER A 374 10.06 -16.59 20.59
C SER A 374 8.82 -16.23 21.43
N THR A 375 7.61 -16.59 21.00
CA THR A 375 6.38 -16.46 21.80
C THR A 375 6.33 -17.46 22.96
N PHE A 376 6.64 -18.74 22.74
CA PHE A 376 6.69 -19.74 23.83
C PHE A 376 7.79 -19.42 24.86
N LEU A 377 8.96 -18.95 24.42
CA LEU A 377 10.02 -18.44 25.29
C LEU A 377 9.53 -17.25 26.13
N TYR A 378 8.83 -16.30 25.50
CA TYR A 378 8.21 -15.18 26.22
C TYR A 378 7.18 -15.67 27.25
N MET A 379 6.33 -16.62 26.88
CA MET A 379 5.34 -17.23 27.78
C MET A 379 6.01 -17.93 28.98
N TYR A 380 7.11 -18.67 28.75
CA TYR A 380 7.90 -19.24 29.84
C TYR A 380 8.41 -18.16 30.79
N ASN A 381 8.96 -17.06 30.25
CA ASN A 381 9.47 -15.96 31.06
C ASN A 381 8.39 -15.30 31.95
N ILE A 382 7.15 -15.17 31.47
CA ILE A 382 6.07 -14.49 32.22
C ILE A 382 5.26 -15.42 33.16
N TYR A 383 5.17 -16.72 32.83
CA TYR A 383 4.34 -17.69 33.57
C TYR A 383 5.17 -18.72 34.34
N GLY A 384 6.40 -19.01 33.93
CA GLY A 384 7.27 -20.01 34.56
C GLY A 384 6.83 -21.46 34.33
N ASP A 385 5.99 -21.73 33.33
CA ASP A 385 5.55 -23.09 33.00
C ASP A 385 6.61 -23.85 32.19
N GLU A 386 7.13 -24.94 32.76
CA GLU A 386 8.18 -25.74 32.13
C GLU A 386 7.74 -26.39 30.81
N GLN A 387 6.44 -26.56 30.54
CA GLN A 387 5.98 -27.05 29.24
C GLN A 387 6.38 -26.11 28.10
N TYR A 388 6.27 -24.79 28.32
CA TYR A 388 6.65 -23.79 27.30
C TYR A 388 8.15 -23.78 27.04
N LYS A 389 8.93 -24.01 28.08
CA LYS A 389 10.38 -24.16 27.99
C LYS A 389 10.75 -25.42 27.19
N GLU A 390 10.18 -26.58 27.52
CA GLU A 390 10.47 -27.84 26.83
C GLU A 390 10.10 -27.77 25.34
N ILE A 391 8.94 -27.20 25.00
CA ILE A 391 8.53 -26.97 23.61
C ILE A 391 9.53 -26.06 22.89
N SER A 392 9.97 -24.98 23.54
CA SER A 392 10.93 -24.04 22.96
C SER A 392 12.30 -24.67 22.73
N GLU A 393 12.82 -25.40 23.72
CA GLU A 393 14.10 -26.12 23.64
C GLU A 393 14.08 -27.16 22.52
N ASN A 394 13.07 -28.04 22.51
CA ASN A 394 12.95 -29.07 21.47
C ASN A 394 12.81 -28.46 20.06
N SER A 395 12.14 -27.32 19.93
CA SER A 395 11.96 -26.65 18.64
C SER A 395 13.22 -25.91 18.19
N LEU A 396 13.96 -25.27 19.10
CA LEU A 396 15.27 -24.66 18.80
C LEU A 396 16.27 -25.73 18.34
N ASP A 397 16.35 -26.84 19.08
CA ASP A 397 17.22 -27.96 18.75
C ASP A 397 16.83 -28.57 17.39
N PHE A 398 15.53 -28.64 17.10
CA PHE A 398 15.04 -29.06 15.78
C PHE A 398 15.49 -28.11 14.66
N LEU A 399 15.31 -26.79 14.83
CA LEU A 399 15.75 -25.81 13.82
C LEU A 399 17.27 -25.90 13.60
N GLN A 400 18.04 -25.96 14.69
CA GLN A 400 19.50 -26.06 14.63
C GLN A 400 19.97 -27.28 13.83
N ASN A 401 19.33 -28.44 14.05
CA ASN A 401 19.75 -29.70 13.43
C ASN A 401 19.26 -29.88 11.99
N ASN A 402 18.18 -29.19 11.57
CA ASN A 402 17.52 -29.48 10.30
C ASN A 402 17.47 -28.28 9.33
N LEU A 403 17.59 -27.06 9.83
CA LEU A 403 17.39 -25.83 9.05
C LEU A 403 18.57 -24.84 9.13
N ILE A 404 19.59 -25.14 9.92
CA ILE A 404 20.84 -24.38 9.94
C ILE A 404 21.93 -25.22 9.25
N GLY A 405 22.64 -24.60 8.31
CA GLY A 405 23.78 -25.21 7.62
C GLY A 405 24.99 -24.28 7.57
N GLU A 406 26.05 -24.72 6.91
CA GLU A 406 27.28 -23.93 6.70
C GLU A 406 27.03 -22.66 5.86
N GLU A 407 25.92 -22.61 5.13
CA GLU A 407 25.53 -21.51 4.24
C GLU A 407 24.36 -20.70 4.82
N GLY A 408 24.33 -20.59 6.14
CA GLY A 408 23.27 -19.91 6.88
C GLY A 408 22.00 -20.75 7.01
N ALA A 409 20.86 -20.07 7.15
CA ALA A 409 19.58 -20.71 7.38
C ALA A 409 18.87 -21.10 6.07
N TYR A 410 18.36 -22.34 6.02
CA TYR A 410 17.38 -22.79 5.03
C TYR A 410 16.00 -22.24 5.36
N TYR A 411 15.21 -21.87 4.36
CA TYR A 411 13.89 -21.27 4.58
C TYR A 411 12.87 -22.27 5.11
N TYR A 412 12.82 -23.47 4.56
CA TYR A 412 11.82 -24.47 4.93
C TYR A 412 12.33 -25.90 4.84
N LEU A 413 11.70 -26.78 5.63
CA LEU A 413 11.84 -28.23 5.54
C LEU A 413 10.53 -28.82 4.99
N ASP A 414 10.62 -29.40 3.80
CA ASP A 414 9.51 -30.08 3.17
C ASP A 414 9.08 -31.30 3.99
N TYR A 415 7.77 -31.49 4.18
CA TYR A 415 7.26 -32.61 4.96
C TYR A 415 7.37 -33.96 4.24
N GLU A 416 7.17 -33.99 2.93
CA GLU A 416 7.17 -35.23 2.14
C GLU A 416 8.59 -35.67 1.79
N GLN A 417 9.46 -34.71 1.48
CA GLN A 417 10.83 -34.98 1.06
C GLN A 417 11.82 -35.03 2.23
N GLU A 418 11.42 -34.52 3.41
CA GLU A 418 12.30 -34.31 4.58
C GLU A 418 13.63 -33.62 4.22
N LYS A 419 13.58 -32.69 3.26
CA LYS A 419 14.76 -32.01 2.71
C LYS A 419 14.69 -30.51 2.94
N PRO A 420 15.70 -29.90 3.57
CA PRO A 420 15.76 -28.45 3.72
C PRO A 420 16.04 -27.79 2.37
N SER A 421 15.42 -26.65 2.10
CA SER A 421 15.47 -25.96 0.81
C SER A 421 15.53 -24.44 0.95
N LEU A 422 16.08 -23.78 -0.07
CA LEU A 422 16.27 -22.33 -0.18
C LEU A 422 17.19 -21.76 0.90
N THR A 423 18.50 -21.83 0.62
CA THR A 423 19.56 -21.29 1.47
C THR A 423 19.66 -19.76 1.37
N GLY A 424 20.15 -19.14 2.45
CA GLY A 424 20.73 -17.80 2.35
C GLY A 424 19.75 -16.64 2.13
N GLN A 425 18.45 -16.82 2.39
CA GLN A 425 17.48 -15.72 2.30
C GLN A 425 17.54 -14.82 3.54
N SER A 426 17.31 -13.52 3.35
CA SER A 426 17.31 -12.51 4.40
C SER A 426 16.32 -12.86 5.51
N ILE A 427 15.11 -13.29 5.14
CA ILE A 427 14.03 -13.69 6.05
C ILE A 427 14.43 -14.88 6.92
N SER A 428 15.11 -15.86 6.35
CA SER A 428 15.55 -17.05 7.09
C SER A 428 16.60 -16.67 8.12
N ASN A 429 17.64 -15.95 7.69
CA ASN A 429 18.78 -15.62 8.53
C ASN A 429 18.39 -14.60 9.62
N SER A 430 17.62 -13.55 9.29
CA SER A 430 17.23 -12.53 10.27
C SER A 430 16.42 -13.12 11.42
N TRP A 431 15.39 -13.92 11.10
CA TRP A 431 14.52 -14.52 12.11
C TRP A 431 15.20 -15.66 12.88
N ALA A 432 16.12 -16.40 12.26
CA ALA A 432 16.91 -17.41 12.95
C ALA A 432 17.84 -16.78 14.00
N ILE A 433 18.61 -15.74 13.62
CA ILE A 433 19.48 -14.99 14.55
C ILE A 433 18.65 -14.54 15.76
N LEU A 434 17.51 -13.89 15.50
CA LEU A 434 16.67 -13.36 16.56
C LEU A 434 16.19 -14.45 17.54
N THR A 435 15.66 -15.56 17.03
CA THR A 435 15.10 -16.62 17.88
C THR A 435 16.17 -17.39 18.64
N PHE A 436 17.35 -17.64 18.06
CA PHE A 436 18.46 -18.24 18.81
C PHE A 436 18.99 -17.30 19.89
N LEU A 437 19.01 -15.97 19.65
CA LEU A 437 19.32 -14.99 20.70
C LEU A 437 18.26 -14.98 21.80
N ASP A 438 16.96 -15.06 21.47
CA ASP A 438 15.89 -15.20 22.46
C ASP A 438 16.06 -16.47 23.29
N GLY A 439 16.40 -17.59 22.64
CA GLY A 439 16.71 -18.86 23.28
C GLY A 439 17.91 -18.75 24.21
N TYR A 440 19.00 -18.13 23.78
CA TYR A 440 20.17 -17.88 24.62
C TYR A 440 19.82 -17.01 25.84
N ASP A 441 19.08 -15.92 25.64
CA ASP A 441 18.75 -14.98 26.70
C ASP A 441 17.87 -15.60 27.79
N ILE A 442 16.98 -16.52 27.44
CA ILE A 442 16.04 -17.13 28.38
C ILE A 442 16.56 -18.45 28.94
N LEU A 443 17.12 -19.31 28.10
CA LEU A 443 17.53 -20.67 28.46
C LEU A 443 19.00 -20.76 28.87
N LYS A 444 19.80 -19.73 28.59
CA LYS A 444 21.22 -19.62 28.94
C LYS A 444 22.11 -20.75 28.41
N LYS A 445 21.73 -21.38 27.28
CA LYS A 445 22.54 -22.38 26.60
C LYS A 445 23.48 -21.74 25.58
N GLN A 446 24.79 -21.95 25.76
CA GLN A 446 25.82 -21.34 24.91
C GLN A 446 25.73 -21.74 23.44
N GLU A 447 25.24 -22.95 23.15
CA GLU A 447 25.08 -23.46 21.78
C GLU A 447 24.15 -22.59 20.91
N TYR A 448 23.12 -21.99 21.51
CA TYR A 448 22.22 -21.08 20.80
C TYR A 448 22.91 -19.77 20.44
N LEU A 449 23.76 -19.23 21.31
CA LEU A 449 24.58 -18.06 20.98
C LEU A 449 25.58 -18.37 19.86
N THR A 450 26.25 -19.53 19.91
CA THR A 450 27.14 -19.98 18.84
C THR A 450 26.41 -20.04 17.50
N THR A 451 25.21 -20.63 17.49
CA THR A 451 24.38 -20.76 16.28
C THR A 451 23.95 -19.38 15.74
N ALA A 452 23.48 -18.49 16.60
CA ALA A 452 23.12 -17.13 16.20
C ALA A 452 24.31 -16.38 15.57
N ARG A 453 25.51 -16.62 16.11
CA ARG A 453 26.74 -16.00 15.63
C ARG A 453 27.17 -16.52 14.26
N GLU A 454 27.14 -17.83 14.05
CA GLU A 454 27.45 -18.45 12.76
C GLU A 454 26.52 -17.93 11.64
N ILE A 455 25.23 -17.76 11.93
CA ILE A 455 24.25 -17.21 10.97
C ILE A 455 24.50 -15.72 10.72
N ALA A 456 24.85 -14.96 11.75
CA ALA A 456 25.18 -13.54 11.62
C ALA A 456 26.44 -13.31 10.78
N ASP A 457 27.49 -14.10 11.00
CA ASP A 457 28.74 -14.05 10.25
C ASP A 457 28.49 -14.38 8.77
N TYR A 458 27.73 -15.44 8.49
CA TYR A 458 27.28 -15.73 7.12
C TYR A 458 26.54 -14.55 6.49
N SER A 459 25.65 -13.89 7.25
CA SER A 459 24.86 -12.77 6.76
C SER A 459 25.71 -11.53 6.46
N LEU A 460 26.75 -11.27 7.26
CA LEU A 460 27.72 -10.19 7.01
C LEU A 460 28.54 -10.42 5.75
N ASP A 461 28.92 -11.67 5.50
CA ASP A 461 29.75 -12.03 4.35
C ASP A 461 28.95 -12.09 3.04
N ASN A 462 27.68 -12.49 3.11
CA ASN A 462 26.91 -12.84 1.90
C ASN A 462 25.72 -11.93 1.62
N LEU A 463 25.19 -11.20 2.62
CA LEU A 463 23.97 -10.40 2.47
C LEU A 463 24.18 -8.93 2.80
N TYR A 464 25.11 -8.59 3.70
CA TYR A 464 25.33 -7.20 4.11
C TYR A 464 26.00 -6.39 3.01
N ASP A 465 25.43 -5.22 2.73
CA ASP A 465 26.00 -4.27 1.80
C ASP A 465 27.01 -3.36 2.52
N TRP A 466 28.29 -3.70 2.43
CA TRP A 466 29.37 -2.91 3.03
C TRP A 466 29.53 -1.50 2.42
N ASN A 467 28.95 -1.23 1.24
CA ASN A 467 29.00 0.08 0.60
C ASN A 467 27.86 0.99 1.06
N SER A 468 26.65 0.44 1.21
CA SER A 468 25.43 1.21 1.45
C SER A 468 24.70 0.88 2.76
N GLY A 469 25.13 -0.12 3.51
CA GLY A 469 24.44 -0.63 4.69
C GLY A 469 23.14 -1.37 4.35
N GLY A 470 22.62 -2.12 5.33
CA GLY A 470 21.48 -3.01 5.14
C GLY A 470 21.85 -4.32 4.45
N PHE A 471 20.92 -5.27 4.50
CA PHE A 471 21.06 -6.64 4.02
C PHE A 471 20.18 -6.86 2.80
N PHE A 472 20.76 -7.41 1.74
CA PHE A 472 20.04 -7.83 0.53
C PHE A 472 19.07 -8.97 0.82
N GLU A 473 18.02 -9.09 0.01
CA GLU A 473 16.98 -10.11 0.20
C GLU A 473 17.54 -11.52 0.11
N ARG A 474 18.50 -11.76 -0.78
CA ARG A 474 19.12 -13.08 -0.90
C ARG A 474 20.44 -13.04 -1.64
N ASN A 475 21.27 -13.99 -1.27
CA ASN A 475 22.43 -14.47 -2.01
C ASN A 475 22.51 -15.98 -1.76
N SER A 476 21.94 -16.76 -2.68
CA SER A 476 21.84 -18.21 -2.56
C SER A 476 22.65 -18.89 -3.64
N LYS A 477 23.22 -20.06 -3.30
CA LYS A 477 23.89 -20.94 -4.26
C LYS A 477 22.92 -21.85 -5.01
N ASP A 478 21.64 -21.86 -4.64
CA ASP A 478 20.60 -22.73 -5.22
C ASP A 478 20.12 -22.17 -6.58
N VAL A 479 21.03 -22.17 -7.56
CA VAL A 479 20.85 -21.55 -8.89
C VAL A 479 19.69 -22.15 -9.68
N GLU A 480 19.29 -23.39 -9.35
CA GLU A 480 18.18 -24.12 -9.94
C GLU A 480 16.80 -23.48 -9.65
N PHE A 481 16.67 -22.60 -8.66
CA PHE A 481 15.39 -22.01 -8.27
C PHE A 481 15.15 -20.61 -8.84
N TYR A 482 15.93 -20.17 -9.83
CA TYR A 482 15.90 -18.79 -10.31
C TYR A 482 15.71 -18.67 -11.82
N ALA A 483 15.37 -17.47 -12.30
CA ALA A 483 15.44 -17.20 -13.72
C ALA A 483 16.91 -17.17 -14.21
N PRO A 484 17.16 -17.33 -15.51
CA PRO A 484 18.50 -17.18 -16.08
C PRO A 484 19.10 -15.82 -15.67
N ASN A 485 20.33 -15.85 -15.16
CA ASN A 485 21.09 -14.71 -14.63
C ASN A 485 20.51 -14.04 -13.36
N GLU A 486 19.49 -14.62 -12.74
CA GLU A 486 18.94 -14.15 -11.48
C GLU A 486 19.64 -14.91 -10.33
N ARG A 487 20.59 -14.29 -9.63
CA ARG A 487 21.24 -14.92 -8.46
C ARG A 487 21.13 -14.09 -7.18
N VAL A 488 21.35 -12.79 -7.28
CA VAL A 488 21.23 -11.87 -6.16
C VAL A 488 20.06 -10.93 -6.41
N ASP A 489 19.15 -10.86 -5.45
CA ASP A 489 18.18 -9.79 -5.41
C ASP A 489 18.74 -8.65 -4.57
N LEU A 490 19.02 -7.52 -5.22
CA LEU A 490 19.58 -6.32 -4.60
C LEU A 490 18.56 -5.50 -3.82
N SER A 491 17.31 -5.96 -3.75
CA SER A 491 16.32 -5.42 -2.82
C SER A 491 16.78 -5.62 -1.37
N LYS A 492 16.44 -4.66 -0.49
CA LYS A 492 16.73 -4.74 0.96
C LYS A 492 15.42 -4.60 1.73
N PRO A 493 14.70 -5.71 1.97
CA PRO A 493 13.35 -5.68 2.55
C PRO A 493 13.31 -5.13 3.97
N TYR A 494 12.29 -4.34 4.27
CA TYR A 494 12.25 -3.52 5.48
C TYR A 494 12.18 -4.37 6.76
N GLU A 495 11.25 -5.32 6.85
CA GLU A 495 11.02 -6.11 8.07
C GLU A 495 12.25 -6.93 8.44
N GLU A 496 12.84 -7.61 7.46
CA GLU A 496 14.06 -8.42 7.65
C GLU A 496 15.25 -7.56 8.07
N ASN A 497 15.42 -6.38 7.46
CA ASN A 497 16.46 -5.43 7.87
C ASN A 497 16.23 -4.87 9.28
N ALA A 498 14.98 -4.67 9.70
CA ALA A 498 14.64 -4.27 11.06
C ALA A 498 15.01 -5.37 12.07
N VAL A 499 14.72 -6.62 11.74
CA VAL A 499 15.10 -7.79 12.55
C VAL A 499 16.61 -7.96 12.60
N PHE A 500 17.31 -7.84 11.46
CA PHE A 500 18.78 -7.86 11.41
C PHE A 500 19.40 -6.79 12.28
N SER A 501 18.94 -5.53 12.15
CA SER A 501 19.47 -4.43 12.96
C SER A 501 19.32 -4.73 14.45
N HIS A 502 18.15 -5.18 14.89
CA HIS A 502 17.94 -5.56 16.29
C HIS A 502 18.82 -6.75 16.73
N GLY A 503 18.93 -7.80 15.92
CA GLY A 503 19.76 -8.97 16.22
C GLY A 503 21.26 -8.67 16.29
N MET A 504 21.78 -7.89 15.33
CA MET A 504 23.19 -7.49 15.29
C MET A 504 23.56 -6.62 16.50
N LEU A 505 22.71 -5.65 16.85
CA LEU A 505 22.96 -4.84 18.05
C LEU A 505 22.95 -5.66 19.34
N ARG A 506 22.09 -6.69 19.45
CA ARG A 506 22.12 -7.65 20.57
C ARG A 506 23.40 -8.48 20.59
N LEU A 507 23.84 -8.99 19.43
CA LEU A 507 25.11 -9.71 19.32
C LEU A 507 26.28 -8.84 19.75
N TYR A 508 26.31 -7.56 19.35
CA TYR A 508 27.32 -6.62 19.84
C TYR A 508 27.30 -6.49 21.36
N LEU A 509 26.13 -6.31 21.97
CA LEU A 509 26.01 -6.20 23.44
C LEU A 509 26.52 -7.44 24.19
N ILE A 510 26.44 -8.62 23.56
CA ILE A 510 26.90 -9.88 24.13
C ILE A 510 28.40 -10.12 23.89
N THR A 511 28.90 -9.78 22.71
CA THR A 511 30.24 -10.19 22.22
C THR A 511 31.28 -9.07 22.23
N GLY A 512 30.86 -7.82 22.06
CA GLY A 512 31.73 -6.66 21.85
C GLY A 512 32.31 -6.53 20.44
N GLU A 513 31.89 -7.36 19.48
CA GLU A 513 32.43 -7.38 18.10
C GLU A 513 31.88 -6.20 17.27
N LEU A 514 32.79 -5.37 16.75
CA LEU A 514 32.44 -4.07 16.14
C LEU A 514 31.72 -4.20 14.80
N GLU A 515 31.90 -5.32 14.09
CA GLU A 515 31.19 -5.71 12.87
C GLU A 515 29.67 -5.68 13.08
N TYR A 516 29.21 -6.18 14.23
CA TYR A 516 27.79 -6.20 14.57
C TYR A 516 27.26 -4.83 14.98
N LEU A 517 28.08 -4.01 15.66
CA LEU A 517 27.71 -2.63 16.00
C LEU A 517 27.52 -1.79 14.73
N GLU A 518 28.49 -1.87 13.82
CA GLU A 518 28.48 -1.16 12.55
C GLU A 518 27.30 -1.59 11.67
N SER A 519 27.18 -2.90 11.42
CA SER A 519 26.10 -3.43 10.58
C SER A 519 24.72 -3.14 11.17
N GLY A 520 24.56 -3.25 12.49
CA GLY A 520 23.33 -2.92 13.21
C GLY A 520 22.92 -1.45 13.07
N LEU A 521 23.85 -0.52 13.30
CA LEU A 521 23.59 0.93 13.24
C LEU A 521 23.39 1.46 11.82
N LYS A 522 24.20 1.04 10.85
CA LYS A 522 24.01 1.45 9.44
C LYS A 522 22.73 0.90 8.84
N THR A 523 22.35 -0.33 9.18
CA THR A 523 21.06 -0.90 8.76
C THR A 523 19.91 -0.08 9.34
N LEU A 524 20.02 0.33 10.60
CA LEU A 524 19.03 1.19 11.24
C LEU A 524 18.92 2.56 10.56
N GLY A 525 20.05 3.14 10.15
CA GLY A 525 20.09 4.36 9.35
C GLY A 525 19.49 4.20 7.95
N TYR A 526 19.64 3.04 7.32
CA TYR A 526 18.94 2.72 6.06
C TYR A 526 17.41 2.69 6.25
N LEU A 527 16.92 2.04 7.32
CA LEU A 527 15.48 1.93 7.62
C LEU A 527 14.80 3.28 7.82
N LEU A 528 15.50 4.27 8.38
CA LEU A 528 15.00 5.65 8.53
C LEU A 528 14.58 6.29 7.20
N THR A 529 15.07 5.79 6.07
CA THR A 529 14.80 6.38 4.75
C THR A 529 13.65 5.73 3.99
N LYS A 530 13.25 4.51 4.37
CA LYS A 530 12.22 3.74 3.67
C LYS A 530 10.83 3.91 4.29
N GLY A 531 10.75 4.26 5.58
CA GLY A 531 9.50 4.39 6.33
C GLY A 531 8.81 3.04 6.56
N SER A 532 8.05 2.91 7.65
CA SER A 532 7.22 1.72 7.93
C SER A 532 6.09 2.06 8.89
N ARG A 533 5.16 1.13 9.08
CA ARG A 533 4.00 1.33 9.95
C ARG A 533 3.65 0.07 10.73
N LEU A 534 3.10 0.26 11.94
CA LEU A 534 2.50 -0.79 12.76
C LEU A 534 3.49 -1.97 12.97
N ASP A 535 3.09 -3.20 12.66
CA ASP A 535 3.89 -4.41 12.93
C ASP A 535 5.29 -4.38 12.30
N GLU A 536 5.44 -3.82 11.09
CA GLU A 536 6.73 -3.74 10.40
C GLU A 536 7.73 -2.84 11.15
N ALA A 537 7.22 -1.86 11.90
CA ALA A 537 8.06 -0.93 12.66
C ALA A 537 8.54 -1.50 14.00
N TYR A 538 7.99 -2.64 14.46
CA TYR A 538 8.23 -3.16 15.82
C TYR A 538 9.72 -3.36 16.11
N TYR A 539 10.44 -4.09 15.25
CA TYR A 539 11.86 -4.35 15.47
C TYR A 539 12.76 -3.14 15.20
N THR A 540 12.32 -2.18 14.37
CA THR A 540 13.00 -0.89 14.24
C THR A 540 12.96 -0.12 15.55
N VAL A 541 11.80 -0.07 16.21
CA VAL A 541 11.68 0.55 17.53
C VAL A 541 12.49 -0.22 18.57
N LYS A 542 12.47 -1.56 18.56
CA LYS A 542 13.31 -2.36 19.46
C LYS A 542 14.80 -2.14 19.26
N ALA A 543 15.27 -2.00 18.01
CA ALA A 543 16.65 -1.64 17.73
C ALA A 543 16.98 -0.24 18.29
N PHE A 544 16.09 0.74 18.12
CA PHE A 544 16.30 2.08 18.68
C PHE A 544 16.32 2.12 20.21
N GLN A 545 15.43 1.37 20.89
CA GLN A 545 15.44 1.24 22.35
C GLN A 545 16.80 0.71 22.83
N LEU A 546 17.34 -0.33 22.19
CA LEU A 546 18.68 -0.84 22.52
C LEU A 546 19.79 0.19 22.33
N VAL A 547 19.73 0.98 21.25
CA VAL A 547 20.71 2.04 20.98
C VAL A 547 20.71 3.09 22.08
N GLU A 548 19.52 3.52 22.51
CA GLU A 548 19.36 4.54 23.55
C GLU A 548 19.79 4.01 24.93
N GLU A 549 19.24 2.87 25.35
CA GLU A 549 19.49 2.27 26.67
C GLU A 549 20.97 1.97 26.93
N ASN A 550 21.73 1.63 25.88
CA ASN A 550 23.12 1.20 25.98
C ASN A 550 24.12 2.23 25.45
N ASN A 551 23.68 3.44 25.09
CA ASN A 551 24.51 4.51 24.54
C ASN A 551 25.38 4.06 23.34
N LEU A 552 24.81 3.25 22.44
CA LEU A 552 25.56 2.61 21.36
C LEU A 552 26.15 3.60 20.37
N LEU A 553 25.52 4.78 20.19
CA LEU A 553 26.06 5.84 19.34
C LEU A 553 27.36 6.45 19.91
N GLU A 554 27.44 6.64 21.22
CA GLU A 554 28.69 7.10 21.83
C GLU A 554 29.80 6.06 21.68
N ILE A 555 29.46 4.78 21.84
CA ILE A 555 30.44 3.71 21.69
C ILE A 555 30.91 3.61 20.24
N TYR A 556 30.01 3.74 19.28
CA TYR A 556 30.35 3.82 17.86
C TYR A 556 31.34 4.95 17.58
N ILE A 557 31.06 6.16 18.08
CA ILE A 557 31.93 7.33 17.91
C ILE A 557 33.32 7.08 18.53
N ARG A 558 33.41 6.44 19.69
CA ARG A 558 34.69 6.14 20.36
C ARG A 558 35.54 5.14 19.58
N ASN A 559 34.94 4.24 18.82
CA ASN A 559 35.61 3.20 18.03
C ASN A 559 35.65 3.50 16.53
N GLN A 560 35.36 4.75 16.12
CA GLN A 560 35.15 5.10 14.72
C GLN A 560 36.35 4.78 13.82
N ASP A 561 37.58 4.98 14.29
CA ASP A 561 38.79 4.68 13.51
C ASP A 561 38.96 3.17 13.25
N GLU A 562 38.66 2.34 14.25
CA GLU A 562 38.72 0.88 14.12
C GLU A 562 37.63 0.35 13.20
N ILE A 563 36.40 0.87 13.34
CA ILE A 563 35.28 0.56 12.47
C ILE A 563 35.59 0.95 11.02
N ASN A 564 36.16 2.13 10.78
CA ASN A 564 36.50 2.57 9.42
C ASN A 564 37.52 1.63 8.76
N ASN A 565 38.54 1.18 9.50
CA ASN A 565 39.53 0.23 8.96
C ASN A 565 38.89 -1.13 8.66
N LEU A 566 38.00 -1.60 9.53
CA LEU A 566 37.23 -2.83 9.35
C LEU A 566 36.35 -2.74 8.10
N VAL A 567 35.59 -1.66 7.95
CA VAL A 567 34.73 -1.42 6.78
C VAL A 567 35.56 -1.37 5.50
N GLU A 568 36.70 -0.69 5.50
CA GLU A 568 37.59 -0.62 4.34
C GLU A 568 38.09 -2.02 3.94
N GLN A 569 38.44 -2.88 4.90
CA GLN A 569 38.85 -4.26 4.62
C GLN A 569 37.73 -5.08 3.98
N HIS A 570 36.51 -5.00 4.53
CA HIS A 570 35.36 -5.69 3.94
C HIS A 570 35.02 -5.12 2.57
N GLN A 571 35.05 -3.80 2.36
CA GLN A 571 34.79 -3.17 1.06
C GLN A 571 35.80 -3.58 -0.01
N ILE A 572 37.09 -3.72 0.32
CA ILE A 572 38.12 -4.20 -0.61
C ILE A 572 37.82 -5.63 -1.07
N ASN A 573 37.34 -6.47 -0.16
CA ASN A 573 36.98 -7.86 -0.46
C ASN A 573 35.56 -7.99 -1.04
N PHE A 574 34.74 -6.95 -0.94
CA PHE A 574 33.36 -6.92 -1.40
C PHE A 574 33.29 -6.39 -2.84
N SER A 575 33.32 -7.29 -3.81
CA SER A 575 33.05 -6.96 -5.20
C SER A 575 31.60 -7.28 -5.55
N LEU A 576 30.79 -6.24 -5.83
CA LEU A 576 29.41 -6.43 -6.28
C LEU A 576 29.35 -7.30 -7.55
N VAL A 577 30.33 -7.20 -8.45
CA VAL A 577 30.40 -8.03 -9.67
C VAL A 577 30.64 -9.50 -9.33
N GLU A 578 31.47 -9.79 -8.32
CA GLU A 578 31.72 -11.15 -7.84
C GLU A 578 30.50 -11.70 -7.08
N LEU A 579 29.87 -10.89 -6.23
CA LEU A 579 28.64 -11.25 -5.51
C LEU A 579 27.52 -11.62 -6.50
N LEU A 580 27.39 -10.86 -7.58
CA LEU A 580 26.40 -11.08 -8.62
C LEU A 580 26.78 -12.22 -9.59
N ASN A 581 28.03 -12.67 -9.58
CA ASN A 581 28.62 -13.60 -10.53
C ASN A 581 28.32 -13.24 -12.01
N ILE A 582 28.44 -11.95 -12.35
CA ILE A 582 28.14 -11.41 -13.68
C ILE A 582 29.43 -11.23 -14.49
N GLU A 583 29.48 -11.77 -15.72
CA GLU A 583 30.49 -11.34 -16.70
C GLU A 583 30.21 -9.89 -17.14
N GLN A 584 31.21 -9.01 -17.11
CA GLN A 584 31.07 -7.57 -17.43
C GLN A 584 30.36 -7.28 -18.77
N SER A 585 30.38 -8.20 -19.73
CA SER A 585 29.69 -8.10 -21.02
C SER A 585 28.16 -8.25 -20.96
N ASN A 586 27.61 -8.78 -19.87
CA ASN A 586 26.16 -8.98 -19.67
C ASN A 586 25.48 -7.76 -19.04
N ILE A 587 26.23 -6.71 -18.72
CA ILE A 587 25.71 -5.45 -18.19
C ILE A 587 25.25 -4.59 -19.36
N SER A 588 24.02 -4.81 -19.80
CA SER A 588 23.31 -3.88 -20.68
C SER A 588 22.80 -2.70 -19.84
N LEU A 589 23.57 -1.61 -19.79
CA LEU A 589 23.12 -0.31 -19.26
C LEU A 589 22.27 0.48 -20.26
N ASP A 590 21.72 -0.19 -21.28
CA ASP A 590 20.80 0.45 -22.22
C ASP A 590 19.37 0.40 -21.66
N ASP A 591 18.75 1.57 -21.63
CA ASP A 591 17.33 1.80 -21.35
C ASP A 591 16.48 0.91 -22.27
N ALA A 592 16.12 -0.29 -21.80
CA ALA A 592 15.03 -1.03 -22.40
C ALA A 592 13.80 -0.12 -22.30
N PRO A 593 13.15 0.26 -23.42
CA PRO A 593 11.97 1.09 -23.36
C PRO A 593 10.93 0.29 -22.60
N SER A 594 10.71 0.70 -21.36
CA SER A 594 9.66 0.15 -20.55
C SER A 594 8.37 0.51 -21.28
N LEU A 595 7.46 -0.43 -21.46
CA LEU A 595 6.09 -0.14 -21.90
C LEU A 595 5.45 0.98 -21.06
N LYS A 596 5.98 1.22 -19.84
CA LYS A 596 5.75 2.39 -19.00
C LYS A 596 6.00 3.73 -19.71
N ASP A 597 6.95 3.87 -20.62
CA ASP A 597 7.25 5.14 -21.31
C ASP A 597 6.29 5.45 -22.48
N GLU A 598 5.81 4.43 -23.19
CA GLU A 598 4.71 4.58 -24.15
C GLU A 598 3.38 4.85 -23.44
N PHE A 599 3.08 4.11 -22.35
CA PHE A 599 1.91 4.36 -21.51
C PHE A 599 2.00 5.69 -20.74
N ALA A 600 3.18 6.17 -20.37
CA ALA A 600 3.37 7.47 -19.72
C ALA A 600 3.12 8.63 -20.70
N ASN A 601 3.44 8.45 -21.98
CA ASN A 601 3.15 9.46 -23.01
C ASN A 601 1.66 9.50 -23.38
N ILE A 602 0.98 8.34 -23.44
CA ILE A 602 -0.49 8.27 -23.60
C ILE A 602 -1.18 8.89 -22.38
N GLY A 603 -0.72 8.55 -21.17
CA GLY A 603 -1.18 9.16 -19.92
C GLY A 603 -0.97 10.68 -19.91
N PHE A 604 0.20 11.17 -20.34
CA PHE A 604 0.47 12.60 -20.40
C PHE A 604 -0.44 13.33 -21.41
N LEU A 605 -0.74 12.74 -22.57
CA LEU A 605 -1.69 13.32 -23.53
C LEU A 605 -3.11 13.44 -22.95
N ILE A 606 -3.56 12.42 -22.20
CA ILE A 606 -4.84 12.45 -21.48
C ILE A 606 -4.82 13.56 -20.43
N LEU A 607 -3.73 13.68 -19.66
CA LEU A 607 -3.54 14.74 -18.67
C LEU A 607 -3.56 16.13 -19.28
N VAL A 608 -2.99 16.31 -20.47
CA VAL A 608 -3.04 17.55 -21.26
C VAL A 608 -4.48 17.91 -21.62
N LEU A 609 -5.27 16.94 -22.10
CA LEU A 609 -6.69 17.15 -22.44
C LEU A 609 -7.56 17.45 -21.21
N LEU A 610 -7.31 16.76 -20.10
CA LEU A 610 -7.99 17.00 -18.83
C LEU A 610 -7.63 18.38 -18.26
N ALA A 611 -6.36 18.76 -18.27
CA ALA A 611 -5.90 20.08 -17.82
C ALA A 611 -6.55 21.20 -18.64
N PHE A 612 -6.59 21.06 -19.97
CA PHE A 612 -7.26 22.00 -20.87
C PHE A 612 -8.75 22.11 -20.56
N SER A 613 -9.44 20.97 -20.45
CA SER A 613 -10.88 20.91 -20.17
C SER A 613 -11.22 21.51 -18.81
N ALA A 614 -10.40 21.23 -17.80
CA ALA A 614 -10.50 21.80 -16.47
C ALA A 614 -10.33 23.33 -16.49
N GLY A 615 -9.45 23.85 -17.34
CA GLY A 615 -9.30 25.29 -17.59
C GLY A 615 -10.56 25.93 -18.19
N VAL A 616 -11.16 25.28 -19.19
CA VAL A 616 -12.42 25.74 -19.83
C VAL A 616 -13.59 25.69 -18.84
N LEU A 617 -13.72 24.61 -18.07
CA LEU A 617 -14.74 24.49 -17.03
C LEU A 617 -14.54 25.52 -15.93
N SER A 618 -13.29 25.79 -15.56
CA SER A 618 -12.96 26.83 -14.60
C SER A 618 -13.44 28.18 -15.11
N PHE A 619 -13.28 28.52 -16.39
CA PHE A 619 -13.80 29.77 -16.97
C PHE A 619 -15.33 29.92 -16.84
N LEU A 620 -16.09 28.82 -16.89
CA LEU A 620 -17.55 28.80 -16.75
C LEU A 620 -18.03 28.87 -15.29
N SER A 621 -17.11 28.79 -14.32
CA SER A 621 -17.45 28.82 -12.90
C SER A 621 -18.05 30.19 -12.48
N PRO A 622 -19.06 30.21 -11.58
CA PRO A 622 -19.65 31.44 -11.06
C PRO A 622 -18.62 32.42 -10.46
N CYS A 623 -17.49 31.89 -9.98
CA CYS A 623 -16.37 32.66 -9.43
C CYS A 623 -15.66 33.55 -10.45
N CYS A 624 -15.84 33.29 -11.76
CA CYS A 624 -15.14 33.97 -12.86
C CYS A 624 -15.91 35.15 -13.43
N LEU A 625 -17.23 35.16 -13.24
CA LEU A 625 -18.15 36.19 -13.69
C LEU A 625 -17.79 37.60 -13.18
N PRO A 626 -17.42 37.81 -11.90
CA PRO A 626 -16.96 39.12 -11.42
C PRO A 626 -15.69 39.64 -12.11
N ILE A 627 -14.90 38.77 -12.72
CA ILE A 627 -13.65 39.17 -13.37
C ILE A 627 -13.87 39.44 -14.83
N LEU A 628 -14.79 38.72 -15.46
CA LEU A 628 -15.25 39.10 -16.78
C LEU A 628 -15.79 40.54 -16.74
N SER A 629 -16.56 40.90 -15.72
CA SER A 629 -17.07 42.27 -15.54
C SER A 629 -15.98 43.28 -15.17
N ALA A 630 -15.03 42.95 -14.29
CA ALA A 630 -13.90 43.83 -13.95
C ALA A 630 -12.91 44.03 -15.10
N TYR A 631 -12.59 42.96 -15.84
CA TYR A 631 -11.73 42.97 -17.02
C TYR A 631 -12.35 43.82 -18.14
N PHE A 632 -13.65 43.65 -18.41
CA PHE A 632 -14.34 44.49 -19.39
C PHE A 632 -14.46 45.92 -18.89
N ALA A 633 -14.78 46.18 -17.62
CA ALA A 633 -14.81 47.54 -17.08
C ALA A 633 -13.45 48.27 -17.24
N HIS A 634 -12.34 47.54 -17.10
CA HIS A 634 -11.00 48.06 -17.33
C HIS A 634 -10.71 48.36 -18.82
N ASN A 635 -11.24 47.54 -19.74
CA ASN A 635 -10.94 47.60 -21.19
C ASN A 635 -12.04 48.24 -22.07
N VAL A 636 -13.20 48.60 -21.51
CA VAL A 636 -14.39 49.16 -22.22
C VAL A 636 -14.10 50.48 -22.95
N SER A 637 -12.98 51.14 -22.66
CA SER A 637 -12.61 52.44 -23.24
C SER A 637 -11.32 52.40 -24.06
N SER A 638 -10.96 51.23 -24.60
CA SER A 638 -9.77 50.99 -25.44
C SER A 638 -10.16 50.74 -26.91
N ASN A 639 -9.26 51.03 -27.86
CA ASN A 639 -9.54 50.81 -29.28
C ASN A 639 -9.53 49.31 -29.66
N LYS A 640 -10.17 48.94 -30.79
CA LYS A 640 -10.35 47.54 -31.26
C LYS A 640 -9.09 46.66 -31.20
N GLY A 641 -7.93 47.19 -31.62
CA GLY A 641 -6.66 46.47 -31.59
C GLY A 641 -6.00 46.41 -30.21
N GLU A 642 -6.37 47.33 -29.31
CA GLU A 642 -5.81 47.42 -27.95
C GLU A 642 -6.50 46.46 -26.99
N ILE A 643 -7.80 46.18 -27.15
CA ILE A 643 -8.53 45.23 -26.30
C ILE A 643 -7.96 43.82 -26.48
N LEU A 644 -7.81 43.34 -27.72
CA LEU A 644 -7.23 42.02 -27.99
C LEU A 644 -5.78 41.91 -27.47
N LYS A 645 -4.98 42.96 -27.70
CA LYS A 645 -3.60 43.03 -27.20
C LYS A 645 -3.56 42.97 -25.68
N ASN A 646 -4.41 43.72 -25.00
CA ASN A 646 -4.51 43.71 -23.54
C ASN A 646 -5.00 42.36 -23.00
N THR A 647 -5.90 41.66 -23.71
CA THR A 647 -6.36 40.30 -23.35
C THR A 647 -5.21 39.29 -23.42
N ILE A 648 -4.38 39.35 -24.46
CA ILE A 648 -3.21 38.48 -24.60
C ILE A 648 -2.20 38.75 -23.48
N PHE A 649 -1.92 40.02 -23.18
CA PHE A 649 -0.98 40.35 -22.10
C PHE A 649 -1.51 39.95 -20.72
N PHE A 650 -2.82 40.09 -20.47
CA PHE A 650 -3.48 39.58 -19.27
C PHE A 650 -3.33 38.05 -19.14
N PHE A 651 -3.56 37.32 -20.23
CA PHE A 651 -3.33 35.87 -20.28
C PHE A 651 -1.87 35.50 -19.99
N LEU A 652 -0.90 36.22 -20.55
CA LEU A 652 0.52 35.98 -20.27
C LEU A 652 0.84 36.15 -18.79
N GLY A 653 0.21 37.12 -18.11
CA GLY A 653 0.36 37.31 -16.67
C GLY A 653 -0.15 36.11 -15.86
N LEU A 654 -1.28 35.53 -16.26
CA LEU A 654 -1.83 34.30 -15.66
C LEU A 654 -0.92 33.09 -15.90
N ALA A 655 -0.48 32.92 -17.14
CA ALA A 655 0.35 31.80 -17.55
C ALA A 655 1.69 31.78 -16.81
N THR A 656 2.32 32.94 -16.59
CA THR A 656 3.56 33.04 -15.82
C THR A 656 3.40 32.51 -14.40
N VAL A 657 2.36 32.93 -13.67
CA VAL A 657 2.17 32.53 -12.27
C VAL A 657 1.85 31.03 -12.15
N PHE A 658 0.92 30.52 -12.97
CA PHE A 658 0.56 29.09 -12.91
C PHE A 658 1.70 28.18 -13.39
N SER A 659 2.49 28.60 -14.39
CA SER A 659 3.65 27.82 -14.83
C SER A 659 4.73 27.76 -13.73
N ILE A 660 4.90 28.83 -12.95
CA ILE A 660 5.78 28.87 -11.77
C ILE A 660 5.26 27.95 -10.65
N PHE A 661 3.95 27.96 -10.38
CA PHE A 661 3.36 27.02 -9.43
C PHE A 661 3.51 25.56 -9.88
N GLY A 662 3.49 25.29 -11.18
CA GLY A 662 3.72 23.96 -11.74
C GLY A 662 5.17 23.50 -11.57
N MET A 663 6.12 24.42 -11.74
CA MET A 663 7.53 24.15 -11.43
C MET A 663 7.75 23.91 -9.93
N GLY A 664 7.00 24.62 -9.06
CA GLY A 664 7.06 24.48 -7.62
C GLY A 664 6.15 23.40 -7.02
N ALA A 665 5.47 22.59 -7.84
CA ALA A 665 4.40 21.69 -7.41
C ALA A 665 4.84 20.69 -6.33
N THR A 666 6.09 20.22 -6.38
CA THR A 666 6.64 19.29 -5.38
C THR A 666 6.88 19.95 -4.03
N LEU A 667 7.39 21.19 -4.01
CA LEU A 667 7.68 21.96 -2.79
C LEU A 667 6.44 22.60 -2.17
N ILE A 668 5.59 23.19 -3.02
CA ILE A 668 4.36 23.88 -2.60
C ILE A 668 3.28 22.85 -2.27
N GLY A 669 3.24 21.71 -2.97
CA GLY A 669 2.26 20.66 -2.76
C GLY A 669 2.44 19.86 -1.47
N SER A 670 3.67 19.75 -0.94
CA SER A 670 3.91 19.18 0.40
C SER A 670 3.51 20.17 1.49
N LEU A 671 3.97 21.43 1.39
CA LEU A 671 3.63 22.52 2.32
C LEU A 671 2.13 22.80 2.40
N PHE A 672 1.41 22.75 1.26
CA PHE A 672 -0.04 22.89 1.22
C PHE A 672 -0.76 21.70 1.85
N ARG A 673 -0.18 20.49 1.79
CA ARG A 673 -0.74 19.28 2.41
C ARG A 673 -0.68 19.36 3.94
N GLU A 674 0.48 19.75 4.45
CA GLU A 674 0.73 19.89 5.89
C GLU A 674 -0.07 21.03 6.53
N ASN A 675 -0.26 22.14 5.80
CA ASN A 675 -0.86 23.37 6.35
C ASN A 675 -2.24 23.69 5.74
N ARG A 676 -2.91 22.71 5.12
CA ARG A 676 -4.12 22.88 4.30
C ARG A 676 -5.20 23.74 4.98
N LEU A 677 -5.48 23.47 6.26
CA LEU A 677 -6.54 24.11 7.03
C LEU A 677 -6.30 25.62 7.18
N ILE A 678 -5.04 26.02 7.39
CA ILE A 678 -4.65 27.42 7.53
C ILE A 678 -4.83 28.13 6.18
N PHE A 679 -4.41 27.48 5.09
CA PHE A 679 -4.56 28.04 3.74
C PHE A 679 -6.02 28.23 3.33
N THR A 680 -6.89 27.25 3.58
CA THR A 680 -8.33 27.36 3.24
C THR A 680 -9.04 28.40 4.11
N GLN A 681 -8.69 28.54 5.39
CA GLN A 681 -9.25 29.58 6.25
C GLN A 681 -8.83 30.98 5.81
N VAL A 682 -7.53 31.19 5.54
CA VAL A 682 -7.02 32.49 5.05
C VAL A 682 -7.67 32.85 3.71
N ALA A 683 -7.74 31.89 2.78
CA ALA A 683 -8.42 32.04 1.50
C ALA A 683 -9.91 32.40 1.65
N GLY A 684 -10.63 31.69 2.53
CA GLY A 684 -12.05 31.94 2.82
C GLY A 684 -12.30 33.34 3.38
N ILE A 685 -11.47 33.80 4.34
CA ILE A 685 -11.55 35.17 4.90
C ILE A 685 -11.35 36.22 3.80
N ILE A 686 -10.33 36.05 2.97
CA ILE A 686 -10.01 36.97 1.87
C ILE A 686 -11.18 37.07 0.89
N ILE A 687 -11.79 35.94 0.49
CA ILE A 687 -12.93 35.90 -0.42
C ILE A 687 -14.17 36.57 0.20
N ILE A 688 -14.44 36.36 1.49
CA ILE A 688 -15.55 37.01 2.21
C ILE A 688 -15.35 38.53 2.22
N ILE A 689 -14.14 39.01 2.51
CA ILE A 689 -13.80 40.44 2.47
C ILE A 689 -14.05 41.01 1.07
N PHE A 690 -13.63 40.31 0.02
CA PHE A 690 -13.88 40.75 -1.36
C PHE A 690 -15.38 40.78 -1.72
N GLY A 691 -16.15 39.76 -1.33
CA GLY A 691 -17.59 39.75 -1.55
C GLY A 691 -18.31 40.91 -0.86
N LEU A 692 -17.90 41.26 0.36
CA LEU A 692 -18.42 42.43 1.08
C LEU A 692 -18.06 43.74 0.37
N LEU A 693 -16.81 43.90 -0.09
CA LEU A 693 -16.38 45.08 -0.85
C LEU A 693 -17.18 45.26 -2.16
N GLU A 694 -17.46 44.16 -2.86
CA GLU A 694 -18.24 44.15 -4.09
C GLU A 694 -19.72 44.49 -3.83
N MET A 695 -20.32 43.97 -2.76
CA MET A 695 -21.70 44.29 -2.34
C MET A 695 -21.91 45.79 -2.06
N PHE A 696 -20.90 46.50 -1.56
CA PHE A 696 -20.98 47.94 -1.28
C PHE A 696 -20.53 48.81 -2.47
N GLY A 697 -20.35 48.23 -3.66
CA GLY A 697 -19.94 48.96 -4.86
C GLY A 697 -18.50 49.48 -4.80
N LYS A 698 -17.71 49.02 -3.82
CA LYS A 698 -16.28 49.29 -3.68
C LYS A 698 -15.49 48.12 -4.27
N GLY A 699 -15.76 47.76 -5.53
CA GLY A 699 -15.08 46.65 -6.22
C GLY A 699 -13.54 46.78 -6.21
N PHE A 700 -12.81 45.90 -6.90
CA PHE A 700 -11.33 45.81 -6.88
C PHE A 700 -10.52 47.13 -7.00
N SER A 701 -11.12 48.24 -7.43
CA SER A 701 -10.55 49.59 -7.44
C SER A 701 -10.60 50.36 -6.11
N GLY A 702 -11.21 49.83 -5.05
CA GLY A 702 -11.31 50.48 -3.73
C GLY A 702 -9.97 50.63 -3.00
N LEU A 703 -8.98 49.81 -3.34
CA LEU A 703 -7.57 50.04 -3.04
C LEU A 703 -7.04 51.02 -4.08
N ASN A 704 -7.22 52.32 -3.84
CA ASN A 704 -6.48 53.37 -4.54
C ASN A 704 -4.99 53.30 -4.13
N ILE A 705 -4.30 52.23 -4.51
CA ILE A 705 -2.86 52.29 -4.70
C ILE A 705 -2.70 53.37 -5.76
N ARG A 706 -2.02 54.47 -5.42
CA ARG A 706 -1.73 55.60 -6.32
C ARG A 706 -0.81 55.13 -7.47
N LEU A 707 -1.30 54.24 -8.32
CA LEU A 707 -0.69 53.91 -9.59
C LEU A 707 -1.17 54.95 -10.60
N ARG A 708 -0.19 55.72 -11.03
CA ARG A 708 -0.26 56.89 -11.91
C ARG A 708 -1.20 56.65 -13.10
N LYS A 709 -1.92 57.71 -13.48
CA LYS A 709 -3.08 57.84 -14.40
C LYS A 709 -2.88 57.38 -15.86
N ASN A 710 -2.19 56.28 -16.14
CA ASN A 710 -1.95 55.75 -17.49
C ASN A 710 -2.00 54.20 -17.59
N ASN A 711 -2.92 53.57 -16.86
CA ASN A 711 -3.08 52.11 -16.81
C ASN A 711 -3.96 51.55 -17.94
N LYS A 712 -3.73 51.94 -19.19
CA LYS A 712 -4.36 51.30 -20.38
C LYS A 712 -3.31 50.68 -21.31
N THR A 713 -2.22 50.22 -20.73
CA THR A 713 -1.08 49.68 -21.47
C THR A 713 -1.05 48.16 -21.32
N PRO A 714 -0.51 47.42 -22.31
CA PRO A 714 -0.38 45.97 -22.24
C PRO A 714 0.36 45.49 -20.98
N ILE A 715 1.32 46.27 -20.47
CA ILE A 715 2.03 45.98 -19.21
C ILE A 715 1.09 46.03 -17.99
N GLY A 716 0.13 46.97 -17.98
CA GLY A 716 -0.88 47.07 -16.93
C GLY A 716 -1.83 45.87 -16.95
N SER A 717 -2.19 45.39 -18.15
CA SER A 717 -3.00 44.17 -18.30
C SER A 717 -2.23 42.91 -17.87
N TYR A 718 -0.93 42.82 -18.15
CA TYR A 718 -0.08 41.74 -17.65
C TYR A 718 0.00 41.70 -16.12
N LEU A 719 0.30 42.85 -15.49
CA LEU A 719 0.36 42.95 -14.02
C LEU A 719 -1.00 42.68 -13.37
N PHE A 720 -2.08 43.10 -14.02
CA PHE A 720 -3.43 42.75 -13.59
C PHE A 720 -3.61 41.23 -13.64
N GLY A 721 -3.20 40.56 -14.73
CA GLY A 721 -3.21 39.10 -14.86
C GLY A 721 -2.39 38.35 -13.81
N THR A 722 -1.21 38.85 -13.43
CA THR A 722 -0.37 38.21 -12.39
C THR A 722 -0.98 38.34 -10.99
N VAL A 723 -1.43 39.54 -10.61
CA VAL A 723 -2.10 39.76 -9.31
C VAL A 723 -3.37 38.93 -9.23
N PHE A 724 -4.05 38.81 -10.37
CA PHE A 724 -5.25 38.04 -10.54
C PHE A 724 -5.03 36.53 -10.34
N ALA A 725 -3.97 35.96 -10.92
CA ALA A 725 -3.60 34.56 -10.74
C ALA A 725 -3.36 34.21 -9.26
N ILE A 726 -2.66 35.09 -8.54
CA ILE A 726 -2.35 34.92 -7.11
C ILE A 726 -3.63 35.01 -6.26
N GLY A 727 -4.49 35.99 -6.53
CA GLY A 727 -5.70 36.24 -5.74
C GLY A 727 -6.82 35.21 -5.94
N TRP A 728 -6.96 34.63 -7.14
CA TRP A 728 -8.03 33.67 -7.45
C TRP A 728 -7.57 32.21 -7.32
N SER A 729 -6.28 31.91 -7.16
CA SER A 729 -5.83 30.53 -6.86
C SER A 729 -6.60 29.83 -5.71
N ALA A 730 -7.17 30.61 -4.78
CA ALA A 730 -8.08 30.16 -3.72
C ALA A 730 -9.43 29.58 -4.20
N CYS A 731 -10.08 30.18 -5.22
CA CYS A 731 -11.42 29.76 -5.67
C CYS A 731 -11.39 28.59 -6.66
N ILE A 732 -10.28 28.41 -7.38
CA ILE A 732 -10.02 27.23 -8.21
C ILE A 732 -9.18 26.20 -7.45
N GLY A 733 -8.95 26.44 -6.16
CA GLY A 733 -8.08 25.67 -5.28
C GLY A 733 -8.23 24.16 -5.40
N PRO A 734 -9.45 23.58 -5.44
CA PRO A 734 -9.60 22.14 -5.60
C PRO A 734 -9.12 21.59 -6.95
N ILE A 735 -9.47 22.24 -8.06
CA ILE A 735 -9.07 21.81 -9.42
C ILE A 735 -7.56 22.02 -9.61
N LEU A 736 -7.06 23.18 -9.17
CA LEU A 736 -5.65 23.52 -9.23
C LEU A 736 -4.81 22.63 -8.31
N ALA A 737 -5.30 22.29 -7.11
CA ALA A 737 -4.64 21.35 -6.20
C ALA A 737 -4.61 19.93 -6.77
N SER A 738 -5.69 19.47 -7.38
CA SER A 738 -5.70 18.18 -8.09
C SER A 738 -4.70 18.16 -9.23
N LEU A 739 -4.61 19.24 -10.03
CA LEU A 739 -3.61 19.35 -11.10
C LEU A 739 -2.17 19.50 -10.58
N LEU A 740 -1.95 20.19 -9.46
CA LEU A 740 -0.63 20.30 -8.81
C LEU A 740 -0.18 18.96 -8.21
N LEU A 741 -1.11 18.22 -7.61
CA LEU A 741 -0.86 16.89 -7.06
C LEU A 741 -0.53 15.89 -8.18
N LEU A 742 -1.28 15.95 -9.27
CA LEU A 742 -1.07 15.15 -10.47
C LEU A 742 0.22 15.54 -11.19
N SER A 743 0.54 16.83 -11.25
CA SER A 743 1.83 17.34 -11.71
C SER A 743 2.99 16.79 -10.88
N ALA A 744 2.83 16.68 -9.55
CA ALA A 744 3.85 16.16 -8.66
C ALA A 744 4.16 14.66 -8.89
N THR A 745 3.25 13.90 -9.50
CA THR A 745 3.48 12.48 -9.85
C THR A 745 4.12 12.28 -11.23
N THR A 746 4.22 13.32 -12.07
CA THR A 746 4.80 13.21 -13.43
C THR A 746 6.34 13.21 -13.48
N GLY A 747 7.01 13.21 -12.33
CA GLY A 747 8.46 13.00 -12.17
C GLY A 747 9.36 14.09 -12.75
N THR A 748 8.84 15.11 -13.46
CA THR A 748 9.66 16.16 -14.10
C THR A 748 9.03 17.55 -13.96
N ILE A 749 9.86 18.52 -13.58
CA ILE A 749 9.51 19.94 -13.41
C ILE A 749 8.87 20.51 -14.70
N LEU A 750 9.37 20.08 -15.86
CA LEU A 750 8.91 20.56 -17.17
C LEU A 750 7.49 20.09 -17.50
N LYS A 751 7.16 18.82 -17.22
CA LYS A 751 5.81 18.27 -17.44
C LYS A 751 4.78 18.95 -16.55
N GLY A 752 5.13 19.22 -15.29
CA GLY A 752 4.28 19.95 -14.35
C GLY A 752 3.98 21.39 -14.77
N SER A 753 5.02 22.10 -15.22
CA SER A 753 4.87 23.45 -15.78
C SER A 753 4.01 23.45 -17.05
N ALA A 754 4.22 22.49 -17.96
CA ALA A 754 3.45 22.35 -19.18
C ALA A 754 1.96 22.09 -18.93
N LEU A 755 1.63 21.21 -17.96
CA LEU A 755 0.23 20.92 -17.60
C LEU A 755 -0.51 22.16 -17.09
N LEU A 756 0.10 22.96 -16.21
CA LEU A 756 -0.54 24.19 -15.72
C LEU A 756 -0.58 25.31 -16.75
N PHE A 757 0.38 25.35 -17.68
CA PHE A 757 0.31 26.23 -18.84
C PHE A 757 -0.89 25.87 -19.73
N ILE A 758 -1.11 24.58 -20.01
CA ILE A 758 -2.24 24.08 -20.79
C ILE A 758 -3.58 24.33 -20.10
N TYR A 759 -3.64 24.12 -18.79
CA TYR A 759 -4.78 24.53 -17.98
C TYR A 759 -5.08 26.03 -18.13
N THR A 760 -4.03 26.85 -18.10
CA THR A 760 -4.18 28.29 -18.29
C THR A 760 -4.71 28.60 -19.69
N LEU A 761 -4.22 27.93 -20.75
CA LEU A 761 -4.76 28.05 -22.12
C LEU A 761 -6.26 27.74 -22.17
N GLY A 762 -6.72 26.68 -21.49
CA GLY A 762 -8.13 26.35 -21.37
C GLY A 762 -8.96 27.48 -20.74
N LEU A 763 -8.41 28.16 -19.73
CA LEU A 763 -9.02 29.34 -19.10
C LEU A 763 -9.00 30.59 -20.02
N GLY A 764 -7.91 30.80 -20.75
CA GLY A 764 -7.64 32.02 -21.52
C GLY A 764 -8.31 32.09 -22.89
N ILE A 765 -8.44 30.96 -23.59
CA ILE A 765 -9.01 30.91 -24.94
C ILE A 765 -10.46 31.41 -24.99
N PRO A 766 -11.38 30.97 -24.09
CA PRO A 766 -12.73 31.52 -24.05
C PRO A 766 -12.75 33.04 -23.88
N LEU A 767 -11.87 33.59 -23.04
CA LEU A 767 -11.77 35.05 -22.82
C LEU A 767 -11.31 35.78 -24.09
N ILE A 768 -10.31 35.23 -24.80
CA ILE A 768 -9.82 35.78 -26.07
C ILE A 768 -10.91 35.74 -27.14
N ILE A 769 -11.67 34.64 -27.23
CA ILE A 769 -12.81 34.50 -28.15
C ILE A 769 -13.88 35.55 -27.81
N ILE A 770 -14.30 35.65 -26.55
CA ILE A 770 -15.30 36.65 -26.15
C ILE A 770 -14.80 38.05 -26.45
N SER A 771 -13.53 38.36 -26.13
CA SER A 771 -12.90 39.66 -26.45
C SER A 771 -12.92 39.99 -27.94
N PHE A 772 -12.79 38.99 -28.82
CA PHE A 772 -12.87 39.17 -30.27
C PHE A 772 -14.31 39.44 -30.75
N TYR A 773 -15.30 38.81 -30.13
CA TYR A 773 -16.73 38.98 -30.47
C TYR A 773 -17.41 40.15 -29.76
N PHE A 774 -16.86 40.63 -28.63
CA PHE A 774 -17.37 41.76 -27.86
C PHE A 774 -17.52 43.03 -28.72
N ASP A 775 -16.59 43.23 -29.66
CA ASP A 775 -16.58 44.32 -30.64
C ASP A 775 -17.74 44.29 -31.65
N ARG A 776 -18.42 43.15 -31.82
CA ARG A 776 -19.53 42.98 -32.77
C ARG A 776 -20.91 43.17 -32.14
N ILE A 777 -21.01 43.26 -30.82
CA ILE A 777 -22.28 43.32 -30.09
C ILE A 777 -22.70 44.78 -29.83
N LYS A 778 -23.50 45.35 -30.74
CA LYS A 778 -24.13 46.68 -30.60
C LYS A 778 -25.48 46.68 -29.84
N ASN A 779 -25.88 45.55 -29.26
CA ASN A 779 -27.23 45.38 -28.73
C ASN A 779 -27.40 46.02 -27.33
N LYS A 780 -28.17 47.12 -27.23
CA LYS A 780 -28.47 47.82 -25.97
C LYS A 780 -29.07 46.91 -24.88
N ARG A 781 -29.85 45.87 -25.23
CA ARG A 781 -30.43 44.94 -24.25
C ARG A 781 -29.36 44.08 -23.58
N PHE A 782 -28.32 43.67 -24.32
CA PHE A 782 -27.20 42.90 -23.79
C PHE A 782 -26.42 43.71 -22.74
N TRP A 783 -26.13 44.97 -23.04
CA TRP A 783 -25.46 45.90 -22.11
C TRP A 783 -26.29 46.21 -20.85
N GLN A 784 -27.62 46.30 -20.97
CA GLN A 784 -28.50 46.49 -19.81
C GLN A 784 -28.54 45.26 -18.89
N ILE A 785 -28.44 44.05 -19.44
CA ILE A 785 -28.37 42.80 -18.66
C ILE A 785 -27.03 42.71 -17.92
N LEU A 786 -25.93 43.07 -18.58
CA LEU A 786 -24.56 42.96 -18.03
C LEU A 786 -24.28 43.99 -16.93
N HIS A 787 -24.87 45.20 -17.03
CA HIS A 787 -24.77 46.23 -15.99
C HIS A 787 -25.79 46.09 -14.86
N GLY A 788 -26.85 45.29 -15.01
CA GLY A 788 -27.89 45.14 -13.99
C GLY A 788 -28.68 46.44 -13.69
N LYS A 789 -29.65 46.35 -12.78
CA LYS A 789 -30.41 47.51 -12.28
C LYS A 789 -29.67 48.17 -11.12
N ILE A 790 -29.72 49.49 -11.03
CA ILE A 790 -29.14 50.22 -9.89
C ILE A 790 -30.05 50.03 -8.67
N ILE A 791 -29.45 49.59 -7.57
CA ILE A 791 -30.07 49.45 -6.25
C ILE A 791 -29.46 50.53 -5.36
N THR A 792 -30.30 51.36 -4.75
CA THR A 792 -29.86 52.46 -3.90
C THR A 792 -30.07 52.10 -2.43
N PHE A 793 -28.98 52.09 -1.65
CA PHE A 793 -29.01 51.90 -0.20
C PHE A 793 -28.80 53.23 0.52
N LYS A 794 -29.65 53.53 1.50
CA LYS A 794 -29.45 54.65 2.44
C LYS A 794 -28.81 54.13 3.72
N ILE A 795 -27.52 54.37 3.89
CA ILE A 795 -26.75 53.95 5.06
C ILE A 795 -26.09 55.19 5.66
N PHE A 796 -26.36 55.48 6.94
CA PHE A 796 -25.84 56.64 7.68
C PHE A 796 -25.97 57.99 6.93
N GLY A 797 -27.13 58.22 6.29
CA GLY A 797 -27.41 59.47 5.58
C GLY A 797 -26.72 59.63 4.22
N LYS A 798 -25.97 58.63 3.75
CA LYS A 798 -25.31 58.61 2.44
C LYS A 798 -26.00 57.61 1.51
N GLU A 799 -26.31 58.05 0.29
CA GLU A 799 -26.88 57.20 -0.76
C GLU A 799 -25.75 56.47 -1.49
N ILE A 800 -25.76 55.14 -1.43
CA ILE A 800 -24.81 54.27 -2.13
C ILE A 800 -25.59 53.56 -3.25
N ASN A 801 -25.20 53.83 -4.50
CA ASN A 801 -25.77 53.19 -5.67
C ASN A 801 -24.91 52.00 -6.08
N VAL A 802 -25.47 50.79 -6.02
CA VAL A 802 -24.78 49.54 -6.42
C VAL A 802 -25.56 48.88 -7.53
N HIS A 803 -24.88 48.34 -8.54
CA HIS A 803 -25.54 47.56 -9.58
C HIS A 803 -25.95 46.18 -9.05
N SER A 804 -27.12 45.69 -9.46
CA SER A 804 -27.66 44.40 -9.02
C SER A 804 -26.72 43.22 -9.34
N THR A 805 -25.90 43.33 -10.39
CA THR A 805 -24.90 42.33 -10.76
C THR A 805 -23.75 42.25 -9.76
N TYR A 806 -23.20 43.39 -9.30
CA TYR A 806 -22.19 43.43 -8.24
C TYR A 806 -22.73 42.96 -6.89
N PHE A 807 -24.00 43.28 -6.59
CA PHE A 807 -24.64 42.83 -5.37
C PHE A 807 -24.83 41.31 -5.32
N ILE A 808 -25.32 40.70 -6.41
CA ILE A 808 -25.50 39.24 -6.52
C ILE A 808 -24.14 38.53 -6.52
N SER A 809 -23.16 39.05 -7.28
CA SER A 809 -21.79 38.53 -7.32
C SER A 809 -21.13 38.54 -5.94
N GLY A 810 -21.25 39.65 -5.20
CA GLY A 810 -20.72 39.76 -3.84
C GLY A 810 -21.37 38.78 -2.85
N ILE A 811 -22.67 38.52 -2.96
CA ILE A 811 -23.35 37.47 -2.17
C ILE A 811 -22.80 36.09 -2.49
N ILE A 812 -22.62 35.75 -3.78
CA ILE A 812 -22.07 34.46 -4.21
C ILE A 812 -20.65 34.28 -3.66
N LEU A 813 -19.82 35.32 -3.71
CA LEU A 813 -18.47 35.28 -3.14
C LEU A 813 -18.48 35.07 -1.63
N ILE A 814 -19.35 35.74 -0.88
CA ILE A 814 -19.46 35.53 0.58
C ILE A 814 -19.86 34.09 0.89
N VAL A 815 -20.88 33.55 0.21
CA VAL A 815 -21.32 32.16 0.39
C VAL A 815 -20.17 31.20 0.09
N MET A 816 -19.45 31.44 -1.01
CA MET A 816 -18.31 30.61 -1.38
C MET A 816 -17.15 30.69 -0.40
N GLY A 817 -16.82 31.89 0.08
CA GLY A 817 -15.78 32.09 1.08
C GLY A 817 -16.12 31.41 2.41
N VAL A 818 -17.40 31.39 2.82
CA VAL A 818 -17.86 30.64 4.01
C VAL A 818 -17.74 29.13 3.79
N LEU A 819 -18.08 28.63 2.59
CA LEU A 819 -17.94 27.21 2.25
C LEU A 819 -16.47 26.75 2.20
N ILE A 820 -15.56 27.61 1.76
CA ILE A 820 -14.11 27.35 1.74
C ILE A 820 -13.53 27.44 3.16
N PHE A 821 -13.92 28.46 3.94
CA PHE A 821 -13.45 28.66 5.32
C PHE A 821 -13.74 27.47 6.23
N ASN A 822 -14.92 26.85 6.05
CA ASN A 822 -15.37 25.69 6.84
C ASN A 822 -15.02 24.34 6.19
N ASP A 823 -14.20 24.31 5.14
CA ASP A 823 -13.81 23.08 4.41
C ASP A 823 -14.99 22.31 3.74
N TYR A 824 -16.20 22.86 3.75
CA TYR A 824 -17.40 22.21 3.18
C TYR A 824 -17.30 22.00 1.68
N LEU A 825 -16.68 22.93 0.94
CA LEU A 825 -16.48 22.79 -0.51
C LEU A 825 -15.54 21.61 -0.84
N TYR A 826 -14.49 21.42 -0.03
CA TYR A 826 -13.56 20.31 -0.19
C TYR A 826 -14.25 18.97 0.09
N ARG A 827 -15.01 18.88 1.20
CA ARG A 827 -15.80 17.68 1.54
C ARG A 827 -16.84 17.35 0.47
N PHE A 828 -17.53 18.36 -0.07
CA PHE A 828 -18.49 18.18 -1.15
C PHE A 828 -17.85 17.68 -2.45
N ASN A 829 -16.68 18.22 -2.82
CA ASN A 829 -15.94 17.76 -3.99
C ASN A 829 -15.42 16.32 -3.81
N GLN A 830 -14.96 15.95 -2.61
CA GLN A 830 -14.57 14.57 -2.32
C GLN A 830 -15.76 13.62 -2.44
N LEU A 831 -16.92 13.97 -1.86
CA LEU A 831 -18.16 13.20 -2.00
C LEU A 831 -18.61 13.05 -3.47
N THR A 832 -18.38 14.08 -4.30
CA THR A 832 -18.75 14.06 -5.73
C THR A 832 -17.78 13.21 -6.55
N LEU A 833 -16.47 13.26 -6.27
CA LEU A 833 -15.45 12.41 -6.90
C LEU A 833 -15.55 10.94 -6.46
N GLN A 834 -16.17 10.69 -5.31
CA GLN A 834 -16.47 9.36 -4.78
C GLN A 834 -17.83 8.81 -5.26
N SER A 835 -18.62 9.58 -6.01
CA SER A 835 -19.88 9.12 -6.59
C SER A 835 -19.62 8.19 -7.78
N THR A 836 -20.15 6.97 -7.71
CA THR A 836 -20.09 5.95 -8.78
C THR A 836 -20.51 6.49 -10.13
N TYR A 837 -21.56 7.32 -10.18
CA TYR A 837 -22.05 7.92 -11.42
C TYR A 837 -21.04 8.87 -12.08
N VAL A 838 -20.28 9.63 -11.29
CA VAL A 838 -19.26 10.55 -11.82
C VAL A 838 -18.03 9.77 -12.28
N GLN A 839 -17.64 8.72 -11.57
CA GLN A 839 -16.55 7.84 -11.99
C GLN A 839 -16.90 7.08 -13.28
N GLU A 840 -18.13 6.59 -13.41
CA GLU A 840 -18.62 5.94 -14.62
C GLU A 840 -18.59 6.89 -15.83
N ILE A 841 -18.91 8.17 -15.65
CA ILE A 841 -18.75 9.20 -16.70
C ILE A 841 -17.28 9.42 -17.06
N ILE A 842 -16.37 9.40 -16.08
CA ILE A 842 -14.93 9.57 -16.32
C ILE A 842 -14.38 8.35 -17.08
N ILE A 843 -14.71 7.14 -16.65
CA ILE A 843 -14.26 5.88 -17.28
C ILE A 843 -14.82 5.77 -18.69
N ASN A 844 -16.13 5.98 -18.88
CA ASN A 844 -16.75 5.98 -20.21
C ASN A 844 -16.20 7.11 -21.09
N GLY A 845 -15.84 8.25 -20.51
CA GLY A 845 -15.19 9.36 -21.20
C GLY A 845 -13.77 9.01 -21.66
N GLU A 846 -12.98 8.35 -20.81
CA GLU A 846 -11.65 7.83 -21.16
C GLU A 846 -11.75 6.76 -22.26
N GLU A 847 -12.73 5.87 -22.19
CA GLU A 847 -12.96 4.82 -23.18
C GLU A 847 -13.44 5.39 -24.53
N PHE A 848 -14.33 6.38 -24.50
CA PHE A 848 -14.74 7.13 -25.70
C PHE A 848 -13.56 7.85 -26.36
N LEU A 849 -12.68 8.48 -25.57
CA LEU A 849 -11.49 9.16 -26.08
C LEU A 849 -10.44 8.17 -26.61
N LYS A 850 -10.23 7.03 -25.93
CA LYS A 850 -9.38 5.93 -26.42
C LYS A 850 -9.85 5.46 -27.81
N ASN A 851 -11.15 5.24 -27.98
CA ASN A 851 -11.73 4.83 -29.25
C ASN A 851 -11.63 5.91 -30.36
N LEU A 852 -11.51 7.18 -29.99
CA LEU A 852 -11.38 8.29 -30.95
C LEU A 852 -9.93 8.47 -31.47
N PHE A 853 -8.92 8.14 -30.67
CA PHE A 853 -7.49 8.31 -31.01
C PHE A 853 -6.79 7.02 -31.48
N ILE A 854 -7.46 5.86 -31.36
CA ILE A 854 -6.99 4.56 -31.89
C ILE A 854 -7.45 4.32 -33.35
N ARG A 855 -8.30 5.21 -33.91
CA ARG A 855 -8.58 5.29 -35.36
C ARG A 855 -7.74 6.39 -36.00
#